data_AF-Q4FTC2-F1
#
_entry.id   AF-Q4FTC2-F1
#
_cell.length_a   1.000
_cell.length_b   1.000
_cell.length_c   1.000
_cell.angle_alpha   90.00
_cell.angle_beta   90.00
_cell.angle_gamma   90.00
#
_symmetry.space_group_name_H-M   'P 1'
#
loop_
_entity.id
_entity.type
_entity.pdbx_description
1 polymer ?
#
loop_
_entity_poly.entity_id
_entity_poly.type
_entity_poly.pdbx_seq_one_letter_code
_entity_poly.pdbx_strand_id
1 'polypeptide(L)'
;MPMLVSAWANANIQIYPSKGIFGLEQGCRTDPSKYEANGSSYKANGSSIVCDFSQAVDNEVIRKQAEQLFVQGLKQNFGEQVVDTISQKTKSRTYIASLEVLRASEYMVKKDSTTEIFLPVTLSIKLTNILSGEVIYSDSATLSQPIQVLSSDIESATTKAAIKQQFQSTLLTLTQQVTQELKSKLKVSETETQVIDQWKSYLVLDKGFKQGIAAQDELSSTEGDLIRVVHADSDYAVAVPILMQGNSKRFSKVSTNTRQAMNKPKALVVDVLTYKSESEQGESEDLIEQIFSDAVGEQASFTLTPVNRRYSAMAQSISEQTALAQSEDINQRELPEFFIRINVIPVIAYQQQIGKMTQQQVLHSEVFAEMIDRSGRVIYSAHATDDIKDVFSEGMGFSLEARKEVVLKNALLKLGQQFQKGIQFTRSDLKVSSSSGHNITIDDAGERLSTGMKVHVYHSDKAAGRNILIPTWEATVLERQGAKVTAQLDFPVNSSDRLPVRSGDRILLDSSAPVGDSKQSRVLCPSLPTEQVGEIPFDGFGPLIYHAFASQSKRPFYATGSSFKGQTLLKDSVVAKTENTGFKKDMNVNFHIPKDECLQPVLKIEVKQDSIKCNADKSNCDATLVMASGARIFNQKSEKIGAYGLQQEITLKGIDHQHRNEMYNIQMFEALPKILNQIVQKADSSQ
;
A
#
# COMPACT_ATOMS: atom_id res chain seq x y z
N MET A 1 40.41 1.71 18.28
CA MET A 1 39.04 2.16 17.94
C MET A 1 39.09 2.80 16.57
N PRO A 2 38.51 2.20 15.51
CA PRO A 2 38.37 2.90 14.25
C PRO A 2 37.27 3.96 14.41
N MET A 3 37.58 5.20 14.04
CA MET A 3 36.62 6.30 14.01
C MET A 3 35.47 5.94 13.08
N LEU A 4 34.24 6.02 13.60
CA LEU A 4 33.02 6.05 12.81
C LEU A 4 33.02 7.34 11.98
N VAL A 5 33.65 7.31 10.81
CA VAL A 5 33.43 8.31 9.77
C VAL A 5 31.98 8.15 9.32
N SER A 6 31.16 9.18 9.52
CA SER A 6 29.75 9.17 9.14
C SER A 6 29.63 8.87 7.64
N ALA A 7 28.79 7.88 7.28
CA ALA A 7 28.54 7.44 5.90
C ALA A 7 28.07 8.57 4.94
N TRP A 8 27.77 9.75 5.50
CA TRP A 8 27.21 10.92 4.85
C TRP A 8 28.23 11.82 4.14
N ALA A 9 29.50 11.86 4.58
CA ALA A 9 30.50 12.78 4.02
C ALA A 9 30.87 12.48 2.57
N ASN A 10 30.50 11.29 2.06
CA ASN A 10 30.84 10.83 0.72
C ASN A 10 29.64 10.78 -0.25
N ALA A 11 28.42 11.04 0.20
CA ALA A 11 27.25 11.05 -0.68
C ALA A 11 27.02 12.47 -1.18
N ASN A 12 27.33 12.72 -2.46
CA ASN A 12 27.19 14.04 -3.09
C ASN A 12 25.71 14.35 -3.41
N ILE A 13 24.86 14.38 -2.38
CA ILE A 13 23.44 14.72 -2.47
C ILE A 13 23.20 16.19 -2.13
N GLN A 14 22.20 16.76 -2.78
CA GLN A 14 21.66 18.07 -2.44
C GLN A 14 20.24 17.91 -1.90
N ILE A 15 19.92 18.67 -0.86
CA ILE A 15 18.58 18.71 -0.26
C ILE A 15 17.99 20.08 -0.55
N TYR A 16 16.87 20.12 -1.27
CA TYR A 16 16.12 21.34 -1.49
C TYR A 16 14.89 21.35 -0.58
N PRO A 17 14.75 22.32 0.34
CA PRO A 17 13.58 22.41 1.21
C PRO A 17 12.37 22.93 0.42
N SER A 18 11.27 22.17 0.38
CA SER A 18 10.04 22.65 -0.23
C SER A 18 9.42 23.79 0.58
N LYS A 19 8.90 24.81 -0.10
CA LYS A 19 8.17 25.91 0.52
C LYS A 19 6.69 25.52 0.63
N GLY A 20 6.31 24.82 1.69
CA GLY A 20 4.92 24.42 1.91
C GLY A 20 4.75 23.29 2.92
N ILE A 21 3.53 23.18 3.43
CA ILE A 21 3.06 22.04 4.22
C ILE A 21 1.94 21.39 3.40
N PHE A 22 2.16 20.16 2.99
CA PHE A 22 1.21 19.37 2.19
C PHE A 22 0.24 18.60 3.10
N GLY A 23 -0.84 18.07 2.53
CA GLY A 23 -1.87 17.32 3.26
C GLY A 23 -3.11 18.16 3.61
N LEU A 24 -3.02 19.49 3.52
CA LEU A 24 -4.10 20.43 3.87
C LEU A 24 -5.14 20.60 2.75
N GLU A 25 -4.82 20.13 1.54
CA GLU A 25 -5.64 20.26 0.34
C GLU A 25 -6.86 19.32 0.28
N GLN A 26 -6.95 18.29 1.15
CA GLN A 26 -8.04 17.29 1.12
C GLN A 26 -9.34 17.75 1.82
N GLY A 27 -9.47 19.04 2.16
CA GLY A 27 -10.53 19.54 3.02
C GLY A 27 -10.32 19.15 4.49
N CYS A 28 -11.24 19.56 5.37
CA CYS A 28 -11.16 19.30 6.81
C CYS A 28 -12.52 18.87 7.34
N ARG A 29 -12.51 18.26 8.54
CA ARG A 29 -13.70 17.79 9.24
C ARG A 29 -14.20 18.84 10.23
N THR A 30 -15.43 19.35 10.06
CA THR A 30 -15.96 20.41 10.95
C THR A 30 -16.38 19.91 12.32
N ASP A 31 -16.78 18.64 12.46
CA ASP A 31 -17.11 18.02 13.74
C ASP A 31 -15.99 17.05 14.17
N PRO A 32 -15.20 17.38 15.21
CA PRO A 32 -14.16 16.49 15.72
C PRO A 32 -14.65 15.09 16.12
N SER A 33 -15.93 14.96 16.46
CA SER A 33 -16.57 13.70 16.82
C SER A 33 -17.22 12.98 15.64
N LYS A 34 -17.34 13.63 14.46
CA LYS A 34 -17.97 13.05 13.27
C LYS A 34 -17.16 13.30 12.01
N TYR A 35 -16.75 12.24 11.36
CA TYR A 35 -16.11 12.29 10.05
C TYR A 35 -17.12 12.77 8.96
N GLU A 36 -16.78 13.80 8.16
CA GLU A 36 -17.70 14.49 7.23
C GLU A 36 -17.57 14.09 5.75
N ALA A 37 -18.70 13.75 5.12
CA ALA A 37 -18.79 13.17 3.77
C ALA A 37 -18.31 14.09 2.64
N ASN A 38 -17.17 13.76 2.02
CA ASN A 38 -16.84 14.16 0.65
C ASN A 38 -16.61 12.91 -0.21
N GLY A 39 -17.50 12.65 -1.17
CA GLY A 39 -17.37 11.59 -2.17
C GLY A 39 -18.55 10.61 -2.26
N SER A 40 -18.63 9.91 -3.40
CA SER A 40 -19.69 8.95 -3.72
C SER A 40 -19.86 7.86 -2.65
N SER A 41 -21.05 7.25 -2.61
CA SER A 41 -21.60 6.43 -1.49
C SER A 41 -20.78 5.23 -1.02
N TYR A 42 -19.62 4.90 -1.61
CA TYR A 42 -18.87 3.68 -1.30
C TYR A 42 -17.35 3.85 -1.08
N LYS A 43 -16.77 5.02 -1.36
CA LYS A 43 -15.36 5.33 -1.05
C LYS A 43 -15.29 6.58 -0.17
N ALA A 44 -14.67 6.47 1.00
CA ALA A 44 -14.52 7.59 1.92
C ALA A 44 -13.17 8.28 1.64
N ASN A 45 -13.20 9.51 1.11
CA ASN A 45 -12.06 10.42 1.23
C ASN A 45 -12.32 11.28 2.48
N GLY A 46 -12.36 10.64 3.65
CA GLY A 46 -12.52 11.35 4.92
C GLY A 46 -11.22 12.09 5.25
N SER A 47 -11.30 13.37 5.55
CA SER A 47 -10.13 14.12 6.02
C SER A 47 -9.76 13.65 7.42
N SER A 48 -8.52 13.20 7.61
CA SER A 48 -7.92 12.93 8.93
C SER A 48 -7.55 14.22 9.68
N ILE A 49 -7.96 15.38 9.16
CA ILE A 49 -7.62 16.71 9.65
C ILE A 49 -8.90 17.42 10.07
N VAL A 50 -9.01 17.77 11.36
CA VAL A 50 -10.09 18.62 11.88
C VAL A 50 -9.94 20.06 11.40
N CYS A 51 -11.06 20.75 11.17
CA CYS A 51 -11.05 22.12 10.66
C CYS A 51 -10.37 23.11 11.61
N ASP A 52 -10.42 22.87 12.91
CA ASP A 52 -9.71 23.69 13.89
C ASP A 52 -8.20 23.66 13.68
N PHE A 53 -7.63 22.52 13.26
CA PHE A 53 -6.23 22.46 12.86
C PHE A 53 -5.97 23.25 11.59
N SER A 54 -6.78 23.05 10.54
CA SER A 54 -6.63 23.78 9.27
C SER A 54 -6.70 25.29 9.50
N GLN A 55 -7.64 25.78 10.31
CA GLN A 55 -7.75 27.19 10.69
C GLN A 55 -6.60 27.67 11.59
N ALA A 56 -6.04 26.78 12.42
CA ALA A 56 -4.87 27.08 13.24
C ALA A 56 -3.64 27.37 12.38
N VAL A 57 -3.47 26.61 11.28
CA VAL A 57 -2.30 26.67 10.41
C VAL A 57 -2.52 27.48 9.13
N ASP A 58 -3.75 27.92 8.83
CA ASP A 58 -4.07 28.91 7.79
C ASP A 58 -3.75 30.34 8.22
N ASN A 59 -2.61 30.50 8.89
CA ASN A 59 -2.05 31.77 9.29
C ASN A 59 -0.67 31.90 8.66
N GLU A 60 -0.47 32.95 7.86
CA GLU A 60 0.79 33.19 7.14
C GLU A 60 2.00 33.25 8.07
N VAL A 61 1.83 33.79 9.28
CA VAL A 61 2.90 33.85 10.30
C VAL A 61 3.33 32.45 10.73
N ILE A 62 2.36 31.57 11.02
CA ILE A 62 2.64 30.19 11.45
C ILE A 62 3.25 29.38 10.30
N ARG A 63 2.73 29.52 9.08
CA ARG A 63 3.30 28.84 7.91
C ARG A 63 4.74 29.26 7.65
N LYS A 64 5.02 30.57 7.69
CA LYS A 64 6.39 31.11 7.55
C LYS A 64 7.29 30.65 8.70
N GLN A 65 6.80 30.59 9.92
CA GLN A 65 7.58 30.06 11.06
C GLN A 65 7.91 28.58 10.86
N ALA A 66 6.95 27.76 10.46
CA ALA A 66 7.18 26.35 10.17
C ALA A 66 8.18 26.16 9.02
N GLU A 67 8.05 26.92 7.93
CA GLU A 67 9.01 26.92 6.82
C GLU A 67 10.42 27.32 7.29
N GLN A 68 10.54 28.39 8.08
CA GLN A 68 11.83 28.84 8.62
C GLN A 68 12.45 27.79 9.54
N LEU A 69 11.67 27.19 10.44
CA LEU A 69 12.15 26.11 11.32
C LEU A 69 12.59 24.89 10.52
N PHE A 70 11.84 24.54 9.46
CA PHE A 70 12.17 23.43 8.59
C PHE A 70 13.50 23.67 7.87
N VAL A 71 13.67 24.83 7.23
CA VAL A 71 14.91 25.21 6.54
C VAL A 71 16.08 25.29 7.51
N GLN A 72 15.89 25.91 8.69
CA GLN A 72 16.92 26.01 9.71
C GLN A 72 17.32 24.64 10.25
N GLY A 73 16.35 23.77 10.56
CA GLY A 73 16.60 22.41 11.02
C GLY A 73 17.40 21.60 10.00
N LEU A 74 17.02 21.68 8.72
CA LEU A 74 17.79 21.05 7.64
C LEU A 74 19.20 21.63 7.53
N LYS A 75 19.38 22.97 7.52
CA LYS A 75 20.71 23.61 7.43
C LYS A 75 21.60 23.27 8.63
N GLN A 76 21.05 23.22 9.84
CA GLN A 76 21.77 22.79 11.04
C GLN A 76 22.21 21.32 10.96
N ASN A 77 21.37 20.48 10.35
CA ASN A 77 21.61 19.04 10.30
C ASN A 77 22.54 18.61 9.16
N PHE A 78 22.43 19.26 7.99
CA PHE A 78 23.09 18.87 6.73
C PHE A 78 24.04 19.92 6.15
N GLY A 79 24.10 21.13 6.71
CA GLY A 79 25.05 22.17 6.30
C GLY A 79 24.94 22.54 4.83
N GLU A 80 26.08 22.48 4.12
CA GLU A 80 26.22 22.86 2.71
C GLU A 80 25.46 21.94 1.73
N GLN A 81 24.97 20.78 2.18
CA GLN A 81 24.13 19.92 1.35
C GLN A 81 22.73 20.53 1.13
N VAL A 82 22.30 21.47 1.97
CA VAL A 82 21.02 22.16 1.79
C VAL A 82 21.21 23.31 0.80
N VAL A 83 20.53 23.22 -0.33
CA VAL A 83 20.65 24.18 -1.43
C VAL A 83 19.40 25.04 -1.55
N ASP A 84 19.59 26.30 -1.93
CA ASP A 84 18.50 27.25 -2.13
C ASP A 84 17.99 27.27 -3.59
N THR A 85 18.67 26.57 -4.52
CA THR A 85 18.29 26.45 -5.94
C THR A 85 18.61 25.05 -6.48
N ILE A 86 17.92 24.66 -7.57
CA ILE A 86 18.16 23.41 -8.28
C ILE A 86 18.71 23.74 -9.68
N SER A 87 19.85 23.16 -10.04
CA SER A 87 20.50 23.41 -11.35
C SER A 87 20.30 22.23 -12.31
N GLN A 88 20.41 22.48 -13.62
CA GLN A 88 20.36 21.40 -14.62
C GLN A 88 21.48 20.35 -14.44
N LYS A 89 22.62 20.73 -13.88
CA LYS A 89 23.75 19.81 -13.63
C LYS A 89 23.53 18.94 -12.39
N THR A 90 22.84 19.47 -11.38
CA THR A 90 22.70 18.80 -10.08
C THR A 90 21.33 18.18 -9.84
N LYS A 91 20.33 18.47 -10.70
CA LYS A 91 18.94 18.00 -10.56
C LYS A 91 18.79 16.50 -10.35
N SER A 92 19.66 15.67 -10.93
CA SER A 92 19.63 14.20 -10.74
C SER A 92 20.02 13.76 -9.33
N ARG A 93 20.74 14.60 -8.58
CA ARG A 93 21.19 14.36 -7.20
C ARG A 93 20.54 15.32 -6.20
N THR A 94 19.52 16.06 -6.61
CA THR A 94 18.75 16.94 -5.74
C THR A 94 17.47 16.26 -5.28
N TYR A 95 17.31 16.12 -3.97
CA TYR A 95 16.12 15.58 -3.33
C TYR A 95 15.34 16.69 -2.66
N ILE A 96 14.04 16.74 -2.93
CA ILE A 96 13.11 17.66 -2.30
C ILE A 96 12.75 17.11 -0.93
N ALA A 97 13.04 17.89 0.11
CA ALA A 97 12.52 17.64 1.45
C ALA A 97 11.15 18.29 1.59
N SER A 98 10.11 17.50 1.84
CA SER A 98 8.73 17.96 1.96
C SER A 98 8.08 17.53 3.27
N LEU A 99 7.30 18.43 3.88
CA LEU A 99 6.48 18.16 5.06
C LEU A 99 5.03 17.89 4.68
N GLU A 100 4.44 16.84 5.24
CA GLU A 100 3.07 16.42 4.95
C GLU A 100 2.32 16.11 6.24
N VAL A 101 1.16 16.73 6.46
CA VAL A 101 0.29 16.43 7.60
C VAL A 101 -0.56 15.21 7.24
N LEU A 102 -0.32 14.10 7.93
CA LEU A 102 -1.07 12.85 7.74
C LEU A 102 -2.32 12.77 8.61
N ARG A 103 -2.31 13.47 9.77
CA ARG A 103 -3.42 13.49 10.72
C ARG A 103 -3.36 14.74 11.59
N ALA A 104 -4.53 15.30 11.89
CA ALA A 104 -4.74 16.19 13.03
C ALA A 104 -6.14 15.95 13.58
N SER A 105 -6.23 15.43 14.80
CA SER A 105 -7.49 15.00 15.40
C SER A 105 -7.69 15.61 16.78
N GLU A 106 -8.90 15.48 17.30
CA GLU A 106 -9.27 15.97 18.62
C GLU A 106 -10.16 14.93 19.32
N TYR A 107 -9.79 14.58 20.56
CA TYR A 107 -10.52 13.63 21.40
C TYR A 107 -10.72 14.23 22.77
N MET A 108 -11.89 13.98 23.37
CA MET A 108 -12.24 14.51 24.68
C MET A 108 -12.45 13.39 25.69
N VAL A 109 -11.84 13.51 26.87
CA VAL A 109 -12.05 12.65 28.02
C VAL A 109 -12.63 13.50 29.13
N LYS A 110 -13.93 13.31 29.41
CA LYS A 110 -14.62 14.02 30.48
C LYS A 110 -14.27 13.38 31.82
N LYS A 111 -13.88 14.22 32.78
CA LYS A 111 -13.75 13.91 34.21
C LYS A 111 -14.73 14.81 34.97
N ASP A 112 -14.98 14.53 36.24
CA ASP A 112 -16.00 15.18 37.07
C ASP A 112 -16.18 16.68 36.81
N SER A 113 -15.13 17.48 37.05
CA SER A 113 -15.16 18.94 36.86
C SER A 113 -14.30 19.44 35.70
N THR A 114 -13.53 18.57 35.06
CA THR A 114 -12.57 18.94 34.01
C THR A 114 -12.68 18.02 32.81
N THR A 115 -12.41 18.51 31.61
CA THR A 115 -12.26 17.70 30.41
C THR A 115 -10.81 17.77 29.94
N GLU A 116 -10.22 16.62 29.64
CA GLU A 116 -8.93 16.53 28.93
C GLU A 116 -9.19 16.42 27.43
N ILE A 117 -8.58 17.32 26.65
CA ILE A 117 -8.71 17.37 25.20
C ILE A 117 -7.36 16.95 24.61
N PHE A 118 -7.31 15.76 24.01
CA PHE A 118 -6.14 15.22 23.31
C PHE A 118 -6.14 15.69 21.87
N LEU A 119 -5.01 16.26 21.42
CA LEU A 119 -4.88 16.88 20.10
C LEU A 119 -3.72 16.24 19.32
N PRO A 120 -3.82 14.97 18.90
CA PRO A 120 -2.72 14.34 18.19
C PRO A 120 -2.57 14.89 16.78
N VAL A 121 -1.33 15.24 16.43
CA VAL A 121 -0.92 15.62 15.08
C VAL A 121 0.15 14.65 14.62
N THR A 122 0.02 14.16 13.39
CA THR A 122 1.03 13.32 12.73
C THR A 122 1.60 14.08 11.54
N LEU A 123 2.91 14.34 11.57
CA LEU A 123 3.66 15.01 10.50
C LEU A 123 4.67 14.05 9.89
N SER A 124 4.68 13.96 8.57
CA SER A 124 5.65 13.19 7.80
C SER A 124 6.67 14.09 7.10
N ILE A 125 7.90 13.60 7.00
CA ILE A 125 8.95 14.18 6.15
C ILE A 125 9.34 13.18 5.08
N LYS A 126 9.39 13.63 3.83
CA LYS A 126 9.80 12.83 2.67
C LYS A 126 10.97 13.48 1.94
N LEU A 127 11.91 12.66 1.45
CA LEU A 127 12.93 13.08 0.50
C LEU A 127 12.64 12.47 -0.87
N THR A 128 12.23 13.30 -1.81
CA THR A 128 11.77 12.87 -3.15
C THR A 128 12.71 13.39 -4.22
N ASN A 129 13.23 12.53 -5.10
CA ASN A 129 14.02 12.97 -6.25
C ASN A 129 13.13 13.80 -7.20
N ILE A 130 13.60 14.98 -7.60
CA ILE A 130 12.79 15.90 -8.40
C ILE A 130 12.50 15.38 -9.82
N LEU A 131 13.36 14.54 -10.40
CA LEU A 131 13.18 14.00 -11.75
C LEU A 131 12.42 12.69 -11.77
N SER A 132 12.85 11.74 -10.94
CA SER A 132 12.26 10.40 -10.98
C SER A 132 10.99 10.30 -10.14
N GLY A 133 10.77 11.18 -9.16
CA GLY A 133 9.72 11.03 -8.15
C GLY A 133 9.98 9.91 -7.15
N GLU A 134 11.16 9.29 -7.18
CA GLU A 134 11.58 8.28 -6.21
C GLU A 134 11.69 8.90 -4.81
N VAL A 135 11.05 8.27 -3.83
CA VAL A 135 11.14 8.64 -2.42
C VAL A 135 12.21 7.78 -1.77
N ILE A 136 13.34 8.38 -1.38
CA ILE A 136 14.45 7.67 -0.72
C ILE A 136 14.32 7.67 0.80
N TYR A 137 13.49 8.54 1.36
CA TYR A 137 13.23 8.60 2.79
C TYR A 137 11.78 9.02 3.00
N SER A 138 11.10 8.32 3.90
CA SER A 138 9.78 8.68 4.39
C SER A 138 9.71 8.24 5.84
N ASP A 139 9.42 9.17 6.73
CA ASP A 139 9.18 8.87 8.14
C ASP A 139 8.12 9.82 8.68
N SER A 140 7.49 9.47 9.80
CA SER A 140 6.50 10.32 10.45
C SER A 140 6.63 10.31 11.96
N ALA A 141 6.26 11.43 12.57
CA ALA A 141 6.20 11.58 14.01
C ALA A 141 4.80 12.01 14.43
N THR A 142 4.32 11.46 15.53
CA THR A 142 3.06 11.84 16.15
C THR A 142 3.33 12.44 17.53
N LEU A 143 2.78 13.62 17.78
CA LEU A 143 2.71 14.21 19.11
C LEU A 143 1.25 14.37 19.52
N SER A 144 0.95 13.96 20.75
CA SER A 144 -0.36 14.14 21.39
C SER A 144 -0.14 14.74 22.76
N GLN A 145 -0.39 16.03 22.89
CA GLN A 145 -0.31 16.74 24.16
C GLN A 145 -1.72 17.16 24.57
N PRO A 146 -2.25 16.66 25.70
CA PRO A 146 -3.57 17.02 26.15
C PRO A 146 -3.58 18.43 26.75
N ILE A 147 -4.70 19.15 26.57
CA ILE A 147 -5.03 20.32 27.36
C ILE A 147 -6.13 19.96 28.36
N GLN A 148 -6.07 20.50 29.57
CA GLN A 148 -7.11 20.30 30.57
C GLN A 148 -7.91 21.59 30.72
N VAL A 149 -9.23 21.50 30.61
CA VAL A 149 -10.15 22.63 30.74
C VAL A 149 -11.26 22.30 31.72
N LEU A 150 -11.93 23.30 32.27
CA LEU A 150 -13.18 23.07 33.01
C LEU A 150 -14.24 22.57 32.05
N SER A 151 -15.02 21.56 32.45
CA SER A 151 -16.04 20.96 31.60
C SER A 151 -17.13 21.97 31.18
N SER A 152 -17.37 23.00 31.99
CA SER A 152 -18.28 24.12 31.67
C SER A 152 -17.76 25.03 30.56
N ASP A 153 -16.45 25.05 30.34
CA ASP A 153 -15.77 26.03 29.49
C ASP A 153 -15.35 25.43 28.15
N ILE A 154 -15.78 24.20 27.85
CA ILE A 154 -15.34 23.46 26.65
C ILE A 154 -15.64 24.22 25.35
N GLU A 155 -16.79 24.88 25.28
CA GLU A 155 -17.21 25.70 24.14
C GLU A 155 -16.73 27.16 24.21
N SER A 156 -16.01 27.54 25.27
CA SER A 156 -15.57 28.92 25.46
C SER A 156 -14.55 29.36 24.41
N ALA A 157 -14.53 30.65 24.11
CA ALA A 157 -13.52 31.24 23.22
C ALA A 157 -12.09 31.00 23.73
N THR A 158 -11.90 30.94 25.05
CA THR A 158 -10.61 30.65 25.69
C THR A 158 -10.14 29.23 25.36
N THR A 159 -11.03 28.23 25.47
CA THR A 159 -10.70 26.84 25.12
C THR A 159 -10.38 26.71 23.63
N LYS A 160 -11.18 27.34 22.74
CA LYS A 160 -10.91 27.34 21.30
C LYS A 160 -9.56 27.99 20.95
N ALA A 161 -9.20 29.08 21.64
CA ALA A 161 -7.88 29.69 21.50
C ALA A 161 -6.75 28.77 22.00
N ALA A 162 -6.96 28.06 23.10
CA ALA A 162 -5.99 27.10 23.63
C ALA A 162 -5.78 25.91 22.67
N ILE A 163 -6.85 25.35 22.09
CA ILE A 163 -6.78 24.30 21.06
C ILE A 163 -5.96 24.79 19.87
N LYS A 164 -6.28 25.98 19.35
CA LYS A 164 -5.56 26.60 18.22
C LYS A 164 -4.06 26.76 18.53
N GLN A 165 -3.73 27.30 19.69
CA GLN A 165 -2.34 27.50 20.11
C GLN A 165 -1.61 26.16 20.27
N GLN A 166 -2.29 25.14 20.81
CA GLN A 166 -1.70 23.81 20.97
C GLN A 166 -1.42 23.14 19.62
N PHE A 167 -2.33 23.24 18.65
CA PHE A 167 -2.08 22.76 17.29
C PHE A 167 -0.89 23.45 16.62
N GLN A 168 -0.80 24.78 16.73
CA GLN A 168 0.32 25.55 16.19
C GLN A 168 1.65 25.12 16.84
N SER A 169 1.69 25.06 18.17
CA SER A 169 2.88 24.61 18.93
C SER A 169 3.29 23.19 18.54
N THR A 170 2.32 22.29 18.39
CA THR A 170 2.56 20.88 18.04
C THR A 170 3.15 20.76 16.63
N LEU A 171 2.63 21.51 15.64
CA LEU A 171 3.18 21.53 14.29
C LEU A 171 4.64 22.02 14.27
N LEU A 172 4.94 23.11 14.97
CA LEU A 172 6.30 23.68 15.03
C LEU A 172 7.27 22.70 15.72
N THR A 173 6.83 22.06 16.81
CA THR A 173 7.60 21.04 17.53
C THR A 173 7.86 19.82 16.65
N LEU A 174 6.83 19.30 15.98
CA LEU A 174 6.95 18.18 15.04
C LEU A 174 7.91 18.53 13.89
N THR A 175 7.86 19.75 13.38
CA THR A 175 8.77 20.20 12.31
C THR A 175 10.24 20.11 12.74
N GLN A 176 10.55 20.52 13.96
CA GLN A 176 11.89 20.37 14.53
C GLN A 176 12.24 18.90 14.78
N GLN A 177 11.30 18.12 15.31
CA GLN A 177 11.51 16.70 15.60
C GLN A 177 11.81 15.90 14.32
N VAL A 178 10.98 16.00 13.28
CA VAL A 178 11.16 15.22 12.04
C VAL A 178 12.46 15.59 11.32
N THR A 179 12.90 16.86 11.39
CA THR A 179 14.19 17.27 10.82
C THR A 179 15.39 16.76 11.63
N GLN A 180 15.29 16.72 12.97
CA GLN A 180 16.31 16.11 13.83
C GLN A 180 16.40 14.60 13.62
N GLU A 181 15.24 13.91 13.58
CA GLU A 181 15.17 12.48 13.35
C GLU A 181 15.71 12.09 11.98
N LEU A 182 15.43 12.88 10.94
CA LEU A 182 15.97 12.69 9.60
C LEU A 182 17.49 12.51 9.64
N LYS A 183 18.24 13.36 10.35
CA LYS A 183 19.71 13.22 10.45
C LYS A 183 20.16 11.91 11.08
N SER A 184 19.45 11.46 12.11
CA SER A 184 19.81 10.26 12.87
C SER A 184 19.44 8.96 12.14
N LYS A 185 18.33 8.98 11.40
CA LYS A 185 17.74 7.80 10.75
C LYS A 185 18.13 7.66 9.30
N LEU A 186 18.29 8.76 8.58
CA LEU A 186 18.71 8.70 7.19
C LEU A 186 20.14 8.12 7.14
N LYS A 187 20.28 7.05 6.36
CA LYS A 187 21.57 6.37 6.15
C LYS A 187 21.76 6.23 4.67
N VAL A 188 22.35 7.26 4.09
CA VAL A 188 22.63 7.27 2.66
C VAL A 188 23.98 6.61 2.42
N SER A 189 24.05 5.82 1.34
CA SER A 189 25.29 5.33 0.79
C SER A 189 25.35 5.68 -0.70
N GLU A 190 26.52 6.15 -1.15
CA GLU A 190 26.80 6.31 -2.57
C GLU A 190 27.50 5.05 -3.08
N THR A 191 26.95 4.48 -4.15
CA THR A 191 27.54 3.34 -4.85
C THR A 191 28.02 3.82 -6.21
N GLU A 192 29.32 4.06 -6.32
CA GLU A 192 29.98 4.35 -7.59
C GLU A 192 30.22 3.07 -8.39
N THR A 193 30.10 3.11 -9.70
CA THR A 193 30.41 2.01 -10.62
C THR A 193 31.02 2.57 -11.89
N GLN A 194 31.65 1.72 -12.67
CA GLN A 194 32.23 2.06 -13.96
C GLN A 194 31.75 1.10 -15.05
N VAL A 195 31.66 1.64 -16.26
CA VAL A 195 31.44 0.87 -17.49
C VAL A 195 32.72 0.10 -17.80
N ILE A 196 32.67 -1.23 -17.70
CA ILE A 196 33.79 -2.14 -17.99
C ILE A 196 33.77 -2.67 -19.42
N ASP A 197 32.60 -2.70 -20.04
CA ASP A 197 32.45 -3.09 -21.43
C ASP A 197 31.18 -2.48 -22.02
N GLN A 198 31.11 -2.50 -23.34
CA GLN A 198 29.91 -2.17 -24.08
C GLN A 198 29.57 -3.35 -24.97
N TRP A 199 28.47 -4.02 -24.66
CA TRP A 199 27.92 -5.05 -25.53
C TRP A 199 26.81 -4.43 -26.35
N LYS A 200 27.10 -4.14 -27.63
CA LYS A 200 26.18 -3.43 -28.52
C LYS A 200 25.72 -2.10 -27.92
N SER A 201 24.41 -1.86 -27.76
CA SER A 201 23.87 -0.65 -27.10
C SER A 201 23.75 -0.76 -25.57
N TYR A 202 24.16 -1.89 -24.98
CA TYR A 202 24.12 -2.10 -23.54
C TYR A 202 25.48 -1.80 -22.90
N LEU A 203 25.43 -1.11 -21.75
CA LEU A 203 26.60 -0.82 -20.93
C LEU A 203 26.72 -1.87 -19.84
N VAL A 204 27.89 -2.48 -19.70
CA VAL A 204 28.18 -3.47 -18.67
C VAL A 204 28.93 -2.78 -17.54
N LEU A 205 28.38 -2.86 -16.34
CA LEU A 205 28.86 -2.22 -15.13
C LEU A 205 29.64 -3.19 -14.25
N ASP A 206 30.67 -2.71 -13.58
CA ASP A 206 31.57 -3.52 -12.73
C ASP A 206 31.00 -3.91 -11.36
N LYS A 207 29.75 -3.51 -11.08
CA LYS A 207 29.05 -3.75 -9.82
C LYS A 207 27.63 -4.21 -10.06
N GLY A 208 27.17 -5.09 -9.17
CA GLY A 208 25.81 -5.64 -9.15
C GLY A 208 25.16 -5.52 -7.78
N PHE A 209 24.21 -6.40 -7.48
CA PHE A 209 23.36 -6.30 -6.29
C PHE A 209 24.12 -6.49 -4.98
N LYS A 210 25.23 -7.24 -4.95
CA LYS A 210 26.05 -7.35 -3.72
C LYS A 210 26.72 -6.02 -3.35
N GLN A 211 26.93 -5.16 -4.34
CA GLN A 211 27.51 -3.83 -4.15
C GLN A 211 26.46 -2.73 -4.03
N GLY A 212 25.17 -3.05 -4.19
CA GLY A 212 24.05 -2.11 -4.00
C GLY A 212 23.42 -1.60 -5.30
N ILE A 213 23.71 -2.19 -6.46
CA ILE A 213 23.06 -1.87 -7.75
C ILE A 213 21.94 -2.90 -8.03
N ALA A 214 20.73 -2.44 -8.31
CA ALA A 214 19.57 -3.25 -8.62
C ALA A 214 18.94 -2.87 -9.96
N ALA A 215 18.08 -3.75 -10.47
CA ALA A 215 17.25 -3.44 -11.62
C ALA A 215 16.36 -2.20 -11.37
N GLN A 216 16.14 -1.42 -12.43
CA GLN A 216 15.44 -0.14 -12.43
C GLN A 216 16.15 0.99 -11.67
N ASP A 217 17.36 0.78 -11.14
CA ASP A 217 18.15 1.89 -10.61
C ASP A 217 18.55 2.84 -11.74
N GLU A 218 18.49 4.12 -11.45
CA GLU A 218 19.06 5.17 -12.28
C GLU A 218 20.38 5.64 -11.68
N LEU A 219 21.42 5.71 -12.50
CA LEU A 219 22.74 6.16 -12.06
C LEU A 219 23.17 7.36 -12.88
N SER A 220 23.77 8.34 -12.21
CA SER A 220 24.21 9.60 -12.80
C SER A 220 25.72 9.74 -12.78
N SER A 221 26.27 10.36 -13.84
CA SER A 221 27.66 10.80 -13.87
C SER A 221 27.81 12.24 -13.33
N THR A 222 29.04 12.66 -13.09
CA THR A 222 29.37 14.05 -12.72
C THR A 222 29.14 15.07 -13.85
N GLU A 223 29.00 14.58 -15.08
CA GLU A 223 28.76 15.37 -16.29
C GLU A 223 27.26 15.53 -16.58
N GLY A 224 26.38 14.84 -15.84
CA GLY A 224 24.93 14.87 -16.04
C GLY A 224 24.39 13.73 -16.91
N ASP A 225 25.24 12.80 -17.35
CA ASP A 225 24.81 11.59 -18.05
C ASP A 225 24.00 10.69 -17.10
N LEU A 226 22.96 10.04 -17.62
CA LEU A 226 22.02 9.19 -16.90
C LEU A 226 21.87 7.84 -17.61
N ILE A 227 22.03 6.76 -16.85
CA ILE A 227 21.82 5.38 -17.31
C ILE A 227 20.78 4.70 -16.43
N ARG A 228 20.03 3.74 -17.00
CA ARG A 228 19.11 2.86 -16.26
C ARG A 228 19.59 1.43 -16.26
N VAL A 229 19.64 0.82 -15.09
CA VAL A 229 19.94 -0.59 -14.95
C VAL A 229 18.74 -1.42 -15.38
N VAL A 230 18.91 -2.24 -16.42
CA VAL A 230 17.89 -3.18 -16.90
C VAL A 230 18.05 -4.57 -16.29
N HIS A 231 19.25 -4.89 -15.79
CA HIS A 231 19.52 -6.13 -15.07
C HIS A 231 20.66 -5.95 -14.08
N ALA A 232 20.55 -6.56 -12.91
CA ALA A 232 21.62 -6.63 -11.93
C ALA A 232 21.81 -8.07 -11.46
N ASP A 233 23.03 -8.59 -11.63
CA ASP A 233 23.47 -9.86 -11.09
C ASP A 233 24.35 -9.60 -9.86
N SER A 234 25.03 -10.60 -9.32
CA SER A 234 25.68 -10.52 -8.02
C SER A 234 26.88 -9.57 -8.01
N ASP A 235 27.59 -9.45 -9.13
CA ASP A 235 28.86 -8.73 -9.25
C ASP A 235 28.96 -7.84 -10.51
N TYR A 236 27.92 -7.80 -11.34
CA TYR A 236 27.80 -6.91 -12.49
C TYR A 236 26.37 -6.44 -12.66
N ALA A 237 26.19 -5.41 -13.47
CA ALA A 237 24.88 -4.95 -13.91
C ALA A 237 24.93 -4.58 -15.39
N VAL A 238 23.77 -4.59 -16.03
CA VAL A 238 23.59 -4.20 -17.42
C VAL A 238 22.67 -3.00 -17.44
N ALA A 239 23.08 -1.94 -18.13
CA ALA A 239 22.37 -0.69 -18.21
C ALA A 239 22.16 -0.23 -19.65
N VAL A 240 21.15 0.61 -19.85
CA VAL A 240 20.88 1.33 -21.10
C VAL A 240 20.99 2.83 -20.86
N PRO A 241 21.47 3.60 -21.85
CA PRO A 241 21.53 5.05 -21.73
C PRO A 241 20.12 5.66 -21.73
N ILE A 242 19.85 6.58 -20.79
CA ILE A 242 18.65 7.44 -20.82
C ILE A 242 19.03 8.79 -21.44
N LEU A 243 20.08 9.41 -20.91
CA LEU A 243 20.61 10.69 -21.37
C LEU A 243 22.13 10.59 -21.39
N MET A 244 22.75 10.73 -22.56
CA MET A 244 24.20 10.75 -22.70
C MET A 244 24.57 11.96 -23.54
N GLN A 245 25.22 12.94 -22.92
CA GLN A 245 25.83 14.09 -23.57
C GLN A 245 27.33 13.85 -23.83
N GLY A 246 27.95 12.94 -23.08
CA GLY A 246 29.36 12.58 -23.19
C GLY A 246 29.62 11.07 -23.28
N ASN A 247 30.88 10.69 -23.01
CA ASN A 247 31.33 9.29 -22.92
C ASN A 247 31.64 8.92 -21.45
N SER A 248 30.79 9.35 -20.52
CA SER A 248 30.99 9.07 -19.09
C SER A 248 31.20 7.58 -18.88
N LYS A 249 32.30 7.23 -18.23
CA LYS A 249 32.60 5.83 -17.84
C LYS A 249 32.26 5.55 -16.39
N ARG A 250 31.98 6.58 -15.59
CA ARG A 250 31.72 6.47 -14.16
C ARG A 250 30.34 7.00 -13.86
N PHE A 251 29.59 6.21 -13.11
CA PHE A 251 28.24 6.52 -12.68
C PHE A 251 28.11 6.20 -11.22
N SER A 252 27.19 6.84 -10.53
CA SER A 252 26.84 6.42 -9.18
C SER A 252 25.37 6.62 -8.91
N LYS A 253 24.90 5.88 -7.92
CA LYS A 253 23.59 6.09 -7.32
C LYS A 253 23.72 6.30 -5.83
N VAL A 254 22.73 6.98 -5.32
CA VAL A 254 22.53 7.26 -3.91
C VAL A 254 21.38 6.37 -3.46
N SER A 255 21.58 5.62 -2.38
CA SER A 255 20.54 4.76 -1.82
C SER A 255 20.53 4.81 -0.31
N THR A 256 19.32 4.73 0.24
CA THR A 256 19.02 4.59 1.67
C THR A 256 18.73 3.15 2.06
N ASN A 257 18.52 2.28 1.07
CA ASN A 257 18.21 0.88 1.29
C ASN A 257 19.45 0.15 1.78
N THR A 258 19.27 -0.72 2.77
CA THR A 258 20.29 -1.69 3.12
C THR A 258 20.56 -2.59 1.90
N ARG A 259 21.80 -3.07 1.73
CA ARG A 259 22.17 -3.95 0.59
C ARG A 259 21.24 -5.16 0.44
N GLN A 260 20.64 -5.63 1.55
CA GLN A 260 19.69 -6.73 1.55
C GLN A 260 18.32 -6.36 0.96
N ALA A 261 17.87 -5.11 1.11
CA ALA A 261 16.61 -4.63 0.55
C ALA A 261 16.67 -4.44 -0.98
N MET A 262 17.85 -4.14 -1.52
CA MET A 262 18.08 -3.87 -2.95
C MET A 262 17.71 -5.03 -3.89
N ASN A 263 17.81 -6.29 -3.43
CA ASN A 263 17.51 -7.47 -4.25
C ASN A 263 16.12 -8.07 -3.99
N LYS A 264 15.31 -7.40 -3.16
CA LYS A 264 13.97 -7.86 -2.85
C LYS A 264 12.99 -7.34 -3.92
N PRO A 265 11.99 -8.12 -4.33
CA PRO A 265 10.98 -7.63 -5.24
C PRO A 265 10.25 -6.40 -4.68
N LYS A 266 9.82 -5.50 -5.56
CA LYS A 266 9.16 -4.26 -5.18
C LYS A 266 7.64 -4.45 -5.22
N ALA A 267 6.95 -3.88 -4.23
CA ALA A 267 5.49 -3.89 -4.14
C ALA A 267 4.95 -2.47 -3.94
N LEU A 268 3.83 -2.12 -4.59
CA LEU A 268 3.15 -0.84 -4.41
C LEU A 268 1.76 -1.03 -3.83
N VAL A 269 1.41 -0.28 -2.79
CA VAL A 269 0.03 -0.21 -2.28
C VAL A 269 -0.80 0.66 -3.22
N VAL A 270 -1.71 0.04 -3.98
CA VAL A 270 -2.47 0.70 -5.06
C VAL A 270 -3.89 1.07 -4.68
N ASP A 271 -4.46 0.44 -3.65
CA ASP A 271 -5.81 0.76 -3.19
C ASP A 271 -5.93 0.50 -1.68
N VAL A 272 -6.65 1.40 -1.02
CA VAL A 272 -7.07 1.24 0.37
C VAL A 272 -8.57 1.49 0.39
N LEU A 273 -9.36 0.44 0.48
CA LEU A 273 -10.80 0.54 0.59
C LEU A 273 -11.19 0.61 2.07
N THR A 274 -11.83 1.71 2.46
CA THR A 274 -12.47 1.83 3.76
C THR A 274 -13.99 1.88 3.58
N TYR A 275 -14.70 0.94 4.20
CA TYR A 275 -16.15 0.90 4.17
C TYR A 275 -16.76 2.04 5.01
N LYS A 276 -17.97 2.47 4.66
CA LYS A 276 -18.77 3.47 5.39
C LYS A 276 -19.85 2.78 6.22
N SER A 277 -20.23 3.35 7.36
CA SER A 277 -21.56 3.14 7.94
C SER A 277 -22.42 4.39 7.69
N GLU A 278 -23.75 4.30 7.84
CA GLU A 278 -24.66 5.45 7.62
C GLU A 278 -24.35 6.66 8.52
N SER A 279 -23.60 6.45 9.61
CA SER A 279 -23.25 7.48 10.60
C SER A 279 -21.75 7.77 10.71
N GLU A 280 -20.86 7.03 10.03
CA GLU A 280 -19.40 7.11 10.27
C GLU A 280 -18.57 6.91 8.99
N GLN A 281 -17.48 7.68 8.86
CA GLN A 281 -16.52 7.48 7.78
C GLN A 281 -15.42 6.50 8.17
N GLY A 282 -14.74 5.99 7.14
CA GLY A 282 -13.47 5.30 7.29
C GLY A 282 -12.31 6.25 7.60
N GLU A 283 -11.25 5.68 8.16
CA GLU A 283 -9.97 6.35 8.43
C GLU A 283 -9.24 6.77 7.14
N SER A 284 -8.29 7.69 7.26
CA SER A 284 -7.49 8.16 6.11
C SER A 284 -6.70 7.01 5.45
N GLU A 285 -6.79 6.92 4.12
CA GLU A 285 -6.02 5.96 3.33
C GLU A 285 -4.51 6.09 3.57
N ASP A 286 -4.02 7.33 3.70
CA ASP A 286 -2.59 7.61 3.89
C ASP A 286 -2.11 7.13 5.27
N LEU A 287 -2.95 7.28 6.30
CA LEU A 287 -2.66 6.77 7.64
C LEU A 287 -2.64 5.22 7.65
N ILE A 288 -3.60 4.59 6.99
CA ILE A 288 -3.67 3.11 6.87
C ILE A 288 -2.43 2.58 6.13
N GLU A 289 -2.08 3.18 4.99
CA GLU A 289 -0.91 2.82 4.19
C GLU A 289 0.38 2.97 5.00
N GLN A 290 0.52 4.06 5.77
CA GLN A 290 1.69 4.29 6.63
C GLN A 290 1.81 3.23 7.73
N ILE A 291 0.74 2.98 8.50
CA ILE A 291 0.75 1.98 9.59
C ILE A 291 1.08 0.59 9.04
N PHE A 292 0.48 0.21 7.91
CA PHE A 292 0.77 -1.06 7.25
C PHE A 292 2.24 -1.13 6.79
N SER A 293 2.75 -0.04 6.19
CA SER A 293 4.13 0.01 5.68
C SER A 293 5.16 -0.13 6.80
N ASP A 294 4.94 0.57 7.92
CA ASP A 294 5.80 0.49 9.09
C ASP A 294 5.78 -0.92 9.72
N ALA A 295 4.62 -1.59 9.69
CA ALA A 295 4.46 -2.94 10.22
C ALA A 295 5.14 -4.03 9.37
N VAL A 296 5.13 -3.89 8.04
CA VAL A 296 5.84 -4.81 7.13
C VAL A 296 7.36 -4.69 7.33
N GLY A 297 7.86 -3.46 7.38
CA GLY A 297 9.25 -3.13 7.70
C GLY A 297 10.30 -3.73 6.74
N GLU A 298 11.58 -3.57 7.08
CA GLU A 298 12.70 -4.02 6.24
C GLU A 298 12.91 -5.54 6.20
N GLN A 299 12.32 -6.28 7.15
CA GLN A 299 12.56 -7.72 7.33
C GLN A 299 11.72 -8.61 6.41
N ALA A 300 10.70 -8.04 5.74
CA ALA A 300 9.90 -8.77 4.75
C ALA A 300 10.75 -9.26 3.57
N SER A 301 10.29 -10.27 2.84
CA SER A 301 10.99 -10.79 1.65
C SER A 301 10.86 -9.89 0.41
N PHE A 302 10.07 -8.82 0.50
CA PHE A 302 9.85 -7.78 -0.51
C PHE A 302 10.14 -6.39 0.09
N THR A 303 10.13 -5.35 -0.74
CA THR A 303 10.19 -3.96 -0.31
C THR A 303 8.96 -3.20 -0.79
N LEU A 304 8.42 -2.36 0.08
CA LEU A 304 7.35 -1.43 -0.32
C LEU A 304 7.97 -0.25 -1.07
N THR A 305 7.32 0.13 -2.16
CA THR A 305 7.70 1.27 -2.99
C THR A 305 6.95 2.49 -2.49
N PRO A 306 7.59 3.39 -1.72
CA PRO A 306 6.96 4.62 -1.30
C PRO A 306 6.65 5.49 -2.53
N VAL A 307 5.52 6.19 -2.46
CA VAL A 307 5.12 7.19 -3.44
C VAL A 307 4.78 8.50 -2.76
N ASN A 308 5.14 9.59 -3.42
CA ASN A 308 4.70 10.91 -3.02
C ASN A 308 3.47 11.27 -3.87
N ARG A 309 2.26 11.10 -3.30
CA ARG A 309 0.98 11.43 -3.97
C ARG A 309 0.90 12.89 -4.39
N ARG A 310 1.73 13.77 -3.83
CA ARG A 310 1.82 15.21 -4.11
C ARG A 310 2.99 15.57 -5.02
N TYR A 311 3.65 14.57 -5.60
CA TYR A 311 4.82 14.79 -6.44
C TYR A 311 4.55 15.79 -7.58
N SER A 312 3.44 15.69 -8.33
CA SER A 312 3.16 16.69 -9.37
C SER A 312 2.94 18.11 -8.83
N ALA A 313 2.21 18.27 -7.71
CA ALA A 313 2.00 19.59 -7.10
C ALA A 313 3.32 20.19 -6.61
N MET A 314 4.15 19.35 -6.00
CA MET A 314 5.50 19.69 -5.55
C MET A 314 6.41 20.04 -6.75
N ALA A 315 6.45 19.21 -7.78
CA ALA A 315 7.25 19.39 -8.98
C ALA A 315 6.84 20.67 -9.74
N GLN A 316 5.54 20.95 -9.84
CA GLN A 316 5.04 22.19 -10.42
C GLN A 316 5.50 23.41 -9.62
N SER A 317 5.31 23.40 -8.30
CA SER A 317 5.75 24.49 -7.41
C SER A 317 7.25 24.78 -7.56
N ILE A 318 8.06 23.73 -7.70
CA ILE A 318 9.51 23.84 -7.90
C ILE A 318 9.84 24.36 -9.29
N SER A 319 9.16 23.87 -10.34
CA SER A 319 9.35 24.34 -11.71
C SER A 319 9.13 25.85 -11.82
N GLU A 320 8.08 26.36 -11.16
CA GLU A 320 7.77 27.80 -11.10
C GLU A 320 8.85 28.60 -10.38
N GLN A 321 9.50 28.03 -9.35
CA GLN A 321 10.51 28.71 -8.53
C GLN A 321 11.93 28.64 -9.09
N THR A 322 12.26 27.59 -9.84
CA THR A 322 13.64 27.27 -10.24
C THR A 322 13.91 27.44 -11.74
N ALA A 323 12.88 27.81 -12.52
CA ALA A 323 12.93 27.89 -13.98
C ALA A 323 13.39 26.58 -14.67
N LEU A 324 13.21 25.43 -14.01
CA LEU A 324 13.36 24.09 -14.59
C LEU A 324 12.20 23.80 -15.56
N ALA A 325 12.01 24.63 -16.58
CA ALA A 325 10.96 24.48 -17.58
C ALA A 325 11.45 23.59 -18.73
N GLN A 326 11.18 22.28 -18.63
CA GLN A 326 10.60 21.41 -19.68
C GLN A 326 10.63 19.94 -19.20
N SER A 327 9.43 19.37 -19.17
CA SER A 327 9.03 18.20 -18.39
C SER A 327 9.01 16.89 -19.19
N GLU A 328 9.96 16.69 -20.11
CA GLU A 328 10.09 15.41 -20.84
C GLU A 328 10.85 14.35 -20.02
N ASP A 329 11.69 14.78 -19.07
CA ASP A 329 12.44 13.90 -18.16
C ASP A 329 11.65 13.49 -16.90
N ILE A 330 10.48 14.07 -16.69
CA ILE A 330 9.66 13.88 -15.48
C ILE A 330 8.68 12.74 -15.75
N ASN A 331 8.68 11.71 -14.89
CA ASN A 331 7.84 10.51 -14.94
C ASN A 331 8.37 9.32 -15.77
N GLN A 332 9.49 8.73 -15.36
CA GLN A 332 10.06 7.59 -16.07
C GLN A 332 10.06 6.25 -15.30
N ARG A 333 9.55 6.24 -14.05
CA ARG A 333 9.55 5.03 -13.22
C ARG A 333 8.68 3.94 -13.86
N GLU A 334 9.24 2.74 -13.91
CA GLU A 334 8.49 1.53 -14.25
C GLU A 334 7.63 1.09 -13.08
N LEU A 335 6.55 0.37 -13.40
CA LEU A 335 5.73 -0.30 -12.40
C LEU A 335 6.52 -1.37 -11.65
N PRO A 336 6.30 -1.53 -10.33
CA PRO A 336 6.87 -2.64 -9.57
C PRO A 336 6.28 -3.99 -9.99
N GLU A 337 6.89 -5.08 -9.53
CA GLU A 337 6.48 -6.44 -9.83
C GLU A 337 5.18 -6.84 -9.13
N PHE A 338 4.90 -6.22 -7.98
CA PHE A 338 3.74 -6.56 -7.15
C PHE A 338 2.90 -5.34 -6.76
N PHE A 339 1.62 -5.58 -6.56
CA PHE A 339 0.64 -4.61 -6.09
C PHE A 339 -0.01 -5.11 -4.81
N ILE A 340 -0.39 -4.19 -3.92
CA ILE A 340 -1.10 -4.50 -2.68
C ILE A 340 -2.41 -3.71 -2.64
N ARG A 341 -3.50 -4.39 -2.29
CA ARG A 341 -4.78 -3.75 -1.92
C ARG A 341 -5.10 -4.05 -0.46
N ILE A 342 -5.60 -3.06 0.25
CA ILE A 342 -6.02 -3.17 1.66
C ILE A 342 -7.53 -2.89 1.72
N ASN A 343 -8.27 -3.69 2.46
CA ASN A 343 -9.69 -3.46 2.74
C ASN A 343 -9.90 -3.38 4.26
N VAL A 344 -10.54 -2.32 4.72
CA VAL A 344 -10.81 -2.04 6.14
C VAL A 344 -12.32 -1.98 6.34
N ILE A 345 -12.85 -2.94 7.09
CA ILE A 345 -14.25 -2.95 7.53
C ILE A 345 -14.44 -1.88 8.61
N PRO A 346 -15.60 -1.20 8.70
CA PRO A 346 -15.82 -0.20 9.73
C PRO A 346 -15.70 -0.87 11.10
N VAL A 347 -15.05 -0.21 12.05
CA VAL A 347 -14.91 -0.75 13.40
C VAL A 347 -16.28 -0.91 14.02
N ILE A 348 -16.63 -2.14 14.39
CA ILE A 348 -17.87 -2.43 15.10
C ILE A 348 -17.65 -2.08 16.55
N ALA A 349 -18.43 -1.15 17.08
CA ALA A 349 -18.27 -0.70 18.45
C ALA A 349 -19.62 -0.40 19.10
N TYR A 350 -19.78 -0.81 20.35
CA TYR A 350 -20.97 -0.52 21.14
C TYR A 350 -20.63 -0.37 22.62
N GLN A 351 -21.55 0.25 23.37
CA GLN A 351 -21.37 0.50 24.78
C GLN A 351 -22.63 0.12 25.56
N GLN A 352 -22.49 -0.81 26.51
CA GLN A 352 -23.60 -1.32 27.31
C GLN A 352 -23.39 -1.08 28.80
N GLN A 353 -24.48 -0.91 29.55
CA GLN A 353 -24.45 -0.75 31.00
C GLN A 353 -24.40 -2.14 31.66
N ILE A 354 -23.36 -2.43 32.44
CA ILE A 354 -23.19 -3.74 33.13
C ILE A 354 -23.39 -3.67 34.65
N GLY A 355 -23.65 -2.48 35.20
CA GLY A 355 -23.97 -2.25 36.61
C GLY A 355 -24.57 -0.86 36.84
N LYS A 356 -24.77 -0.43 38.09
CA LYS A 356 -25.39 0.88 38.36
C LYS A 356 -24.56 2.07 37.88
N MET A 357 -23.22 1.98 38.03
CA MET A 357 -22.28 3.03 37.65
C MET A 357 -21.25 2.56 36.62
N THR A 358 -21.31 1.29 36.20
CA THR A 358 -20.31 0.65 35.32
C THR A 358 -20.83 0.44 33.90
N GLN A 359 -20.01 0.87 32.95
CA GLN A 359 -20.22 0.72 31.51
C GLN A 359 -19.14 -0.16 30.92
N GLN A 360 -19.50 -0.93 29.90
CA GLN A 360 -18.59 -1.71 29.10
C GLN A 360 -18.63 -1.21 27.66
N GLN A 361 -17.46 -0.90 27.11
CA GLN A 361 -17.27 -0.68 25.68
C GLN A 361 -16.69 -1.94 25.06
N VAL A 362 -17.23 -2.33 23.91
CA VAL A 362 -16.74 -3.43 23.08
C VAL A 362 -16.42 -2.86 21.70
N LEU A 363 -15.22 -3.13 21.21
CA LEU A 363 -14.75 -2.72 19.90
C LEU A 363 -14.11 -3.89 19.17
N HIS A 364 -14.36 -3.98 17.87
CA HIS A 364 -13.88 -5.05 17.00
C HIS A 364 -13.52 -4.47 15.63
N SER A 365 -12.31 -4.75 15.16
CA SER A 365 -11.81 -4.29 13.86
C SER A 365 -11.41 -5.46 12.97
N GLU A 366 -11.74 -5.33 11.68
CA GLU A 366 -11.46 -6.32 10.65
C GLU A 366 -10.74 -5.69 9.46
N VAL A 367 -9.56 -6.23 9.13
CA VAL A 367 -8.74 -5.75 8.02
C VAL A 367 -8.23 -6.89 7.15
N PHE A 368 -8.21 -6.66 5.85
CA PHE A 368 -7.79 -7.62 4.83
C PHE A 368 -6.75 -6.97 3.94
N ALA A 369 -5.80 -7.75 3.45
CA ALA A 369 -4.93 -7.32 2.37
C ALA A 369 -4.57 -8.47 1.45
N GLU A 370 -4.17 -8.12 0.24
CA GLU A 370 -3.73 -9.05 -0.78
C GLU A 370 -2.51 -8.52 -1.51
N MET A 371 -1.63 -9.44 -1.91
CA MET A 371 -0.52 -9.17 -2.83
C MET A 371 -0.82 -9.78 -4.18
N ILE A 372 -0.67 -8.98 -5.23
CA ILE A 372 -1.07 -9.29 -6.60
C ILE A 372 0.15 -9.13 -7.51
N ASP A 373 0.38 -10.10 -8.41
CA ASP A 373 1.46 -10.01 -9.41
C ASP A 373 1.06 -9.20 -10.66
N ARG A 374 2.01 -8.90 -11.56
CA ARG A 374 1.73 -8.15 -12.81
C ARG A 374 0.75 -8.82 -13.77
N SER A 375 0.38 -10.09 -13.58
CA SER A 375 -0.69 -10.74 -14.36
C SER A 375 -2.08 -10.42 -13.81
N GLY A 376 -2.17 -9.89 -12.58
CA GLY A 376 -3.41 -9.68 -11.84
C GLY A 376 -3.80 -10.85 -10.95
N ARG A 377 -2.91 -11.83 -10.75
CA ARG A 377 -3.14 -12.99 -9.89
C ARG A 377 -2.81 -12.67 -8.44
N VAL A 378 -3.66 -13.09 -7.52
CA VAL A 378 -3.39 -13.00 -6.08
C VAL A 378 -2.38 -14.08 -5.69
N ILE A 379 -1.24 -13.65 -5.13
CA ILE A 379 -0.15 -14.54 -4.70
C ILE A 379 -0.11 -14.74 -3.19
N TYR A 380 -0.78 -13.87 -2.45
CA TYR A 380 -0.94 -13.95 -1.00
C TYR A 380 -2.15 -13.13 -0.58
N SER A 381 -2.94 -13.63 0.36
CA SER A 381 -4.04 -12.89 0.99
C SER A 381 -4.04 -13.14 2.48
N ALA A 382 -4.25 -12.09 3.26
CA ALA A 382 -4.21 -12.13 4.71
C ALA A 382 -5.38 -11.38 5.32
N HIS A 383 -5.74 -11.80 6.53
CA HIS A 383 -6.87 -11.30 7.31
C HIS A 383 -6.41 -11.17 8.76
N ALA A 384 -6.63 -10.01 9.35
CA ALA A 384 -6.26 -9.73 10.73
C ALA A 384 -7.38 -8.99 11.46
N THR A 385 -7.48 -9.28 12.76
CA THR A 385 -8.52 -8.74 13.63
C THR A 385 -7.90 -8.18 14.90
N ASP A 386 -8.58 -7.24 15.54
CA ASP A 386 -8.31 -6.87 16.93
C ASP A 386 -9.61 -6.59 17.69
N ASP A 387 -9.57 -6.82 18.99
CA ASP A 387 -10.71 -6.70 19.88
C ASP A 387 -10.29 -5.96 21.16
N ILE A 388 -11.09 -4.99 21.56
CA ILE A 388 -10.92 -4.26 22.81
C ILE A 388 -12.22 -4.35 23.62
N LYS A 389 -12.09 -4.70 24.90
CA LYS A 389 -13.20 -4.69 25.86
C LYS A 389 -12.77 -3.91 27.09
N ASP A 390 -13.30 -2.71 27.25
CA ASP A 390 -12.99 -1.84 28.38
C ASP A 390 -14.18 -1.74 29.32
N VAL A 391 -13.91 -1.67 30.61
CA VAL A 391 -14.91 -1.43 31.65
C VAL A 391 -14.51 -0.19 32.43
N PHE A 392 -15.40 0.79 32.52
CA PHE A 392 -15.17 2.03 33.25
C PHE A 392 -16.37 2.42 34.09
N SER A 393 -16.11 3.24 35.11
CA SER A 393 -17.12 3.73 36.05
C SER A 393 -17.36 5.22 35.81
N GLU A 394 -18.62 5.65 35.90
CA GLU A 394 -19.03 7.07 35.88
C GLU A 394 -18.56 7.86 34.64
N GLY A 395 -18.38 7.19 33.49
CA GLY A 395 -17.93 7.84 32.25
C GLY A 395 -16.44 8.20 32.21
N MET A 396 -15.65 7.80 33.21
CA MET A 396 -14.20 8.03 33.27
C MET A 396 -13.44 7.04 32.36
N GLY A 397 -13.54 7.22 31.05
CA GLY A 397 -12.87 6.41 30.04
C GLY A 397 -12.60 7.18 28.74
N PHE A 398 -11.78 6.60 27.86
CA PHE A 398 -11.67 7.11 26.50
C PHE A 398 -13.04 7.02 25.80
N SER A 399 -13.32 7.99 24.93
CA SER A 399 -14.51 7.90 24.10
C SER A 399 -14.42 6.67 23.18
N LEU A 400 -15.57 6.17 22.74
CA LEU A 400 -15.66 5.01 21.83
C LEU A 400 -14.83 5.28 20.56
N GLU A 401 -14.90 6.50 20.03
CA GLU A 401 -14.21 6.98 18.85
C GLU A 401 -12.69 6.93 19.01
N ALA A 402 -12.16 7.33 20.16
CA ALA A 402 -10.73 7.25 20.43
C ALA A 402 -10.24 5.79 20.43
N ARG A 403 -11.06 4.85 20.92
CA ARG A 403 -10.71 3.42 20.93
C ARG A 403 -10.86 2.76 19.56
N LYS A 404 -11.73 3.27 18.68
CA LYS A 404 -11.88 2.77 17.29
C LYS A 404 -10.57 2.85 16.52
N GLU A 405 -9.86 3.96 16.60
CA GLU A 405 -8.56 4.11 15.94
C GLU A 405 -7.52 3.13 16.52
N VAL A 406 -7.50 2.94 17.84
CA VAL A 406 -6.53 2.05 18.50
C VAL A 406 -6.74 0.60 18.06
N VAL A 407 -7.98 0.11 18.06
CA VAL A 407 -8.27 -1.27 17.64
C VAL A 407 -7.96 -1.46 16.15
N LEU A 408 -8.25 -0.48 15.29
CA LEU A 408 -7.87 -0.53 13.88
C LEU A 408 -6.35 -0.57 13.69
N LYS A 409 -5.61 0.30 14.38
CA LYS A 409 -4.14 0.32 14.33
C LYS A 409 -3.57 -1.04 14.71
N ASN A 410 -4.05 -1.63 15.80
CA ASN A 410 -3.60 -2.95 16.23
C ASN A 410 -3.88 -4.03 15.17
N ALA A 411 -5.06 -4.01 14.54
CA ALA A 411 -5.39 -4.94 13.47
C ALA A 411 -4.47 -4.77 12.25
N LEU A 412 -4.17 -3.54 11.84
CA LEU A 412 -3.23 -3.23 10.75
C LEU A 412 -1.79 -3.65 11.08
N LEU A 413 -1.34 -3.46 12.31
CA LEU A 413 -0.03 -3.94 12.76
C LEU A 413 0.07 -5.47 12.65
N LYS A 414 -0.97 -6.20 13.06
CA LYS A 414 -1.04 -7.66 12.89
C LYS A 414 -1.05 -8.06 11.42
N LEU A 415 -1.78 -7.33 10.57
CA LEU A 415 -1.83 -7.57 9.13
C LEU A 415 -0.45 -7.42 8.47
N GLY A 416 0.28 -6.35 8.78
CA GLY A 416 1.65 -6.14 8.29
C GLY A 416 2.62 -7.26 8.74
N GLN A 417 2.51 -7.71 9.99
CA GLN A 417 3.29 -8.85 10.49
C GLN A 417 2.97 -10.17 9.78
N GLN A 418 1.70 -10.39 9.39
CA GLN A 418 1.33 -11.56 8.58
C GLN A 418 1.98 -11.50 7.20
N PHE A 419 1.97 -10.35 6.53
CA PHE A 419 2.66 -10.15 5.25
C PHE A 419 4.17 -10.37 5.36
N GLN A 420 4.78 -9.83 6.40
CA GLN A 420 6.21 -9.98 6.67
C GLN A 420 6.62 -11.46 6.77
N LYS A 421 5.80 -12.31 7.41
CA LYS A 421 6.09 -13.73 7.67
C LYS A 421 5.58 -14.67 6.57
N GLY A 422 4.44 -14.34 5.97
CA GLY A 422 3.69 -15.24 5.10
C GLY A 422 4.17 -15.26 3.65
N ILE A 423 4.91 -14.24 3.21
CA ILE A 423 5.42 -14.16 1.84
C ILE A 423 6.90 -14.54 1.82
N GLN A 424 7.26 -15.52 0.99
CA GLN A 424 8.64 -15.88 0.70
C GLN A 424 8.82 -16.00 -0.80
N PHE A 425 9.84 -15.35 -1.36
CA PHE A 425 10.17 -15.44 -2.77
C PHE A 425 11.28 -16.45 -3.03
N THR A 426 11.11 -17.20 -4.10
CA THR A 426 12.10 -18.13 -4.64
C THR A 426 12.45 -17.68 -6.06
N ARG A 427 13.75 -17.47 -6.31
CA ARG A 427 14.25 -17.16 -7.65
C ARG A 427 14.34 -18.45 -8.47
N SER A 428 13.66 -18.44 -9.61
CA SER A 428 13.66 -19.53 -10.59
C SER A 428 14.42 -19.11 -11.85
N ASP A 429 15.10 -20.08 -12.45
CA ASP A 429 15.80 -19.95 -13.73
C ASP A 429 15.21 -20.94 -14.72
N LEU A 430 14.34 -20.42 -15.58
CA LEU A 430 13.65 -21.19 -16.61
C LEU A 430 14.39 -21.06 -17.94
N LYS A 431 14.19 -22.02 -18.84
CA LYS A 431 14.87 -22.05 -20.15
C LYS A 431 13.87 -21.96 -21.29
N VAL A 432 14.24 -21.20 -22.32
CA VAL A 432 13.55 -21.21 -23.61
C VAL A 432 13.92 -22.49 -24.34
N SER A 433 12.95 -23.35 -24.61
CA SER A 433 13.15 -24.60 -25.35
C SER A 433 13.20 -24.37 -26.86
N SER A 434 12.38 -23.45 -27.37
CA SER A 434 12.24 -23.16 -28.80
C SER A 434 11.69 -21.76 -29.04
N SER A 435 11.97 -21.20 -30.23
CA SER A 435 11.41 -19.94 -30.71
C SER A 435 10.89 -20.13 -32.14
N SER A 436 9.72 -19.59 -32.44
CA SER A 436 9.08 -19.62 -33.75
C SER A 436 8.39 -18.27 -34.02
N GLY A 437 9.01 -17.43 -34.83
CA GLY A 437 8.50 -16.09 -35.12
C GLY A 437 8.51 -15.21 -33.86
N HIS A 438 7.34 -14.68 -33.48
CA HIS A 438 7.16 -13.89 -32.25
C HIS A 438 6.78 -14.74 -31.03
N ASN A 439 6.70 -16.07 -31.15
CA ASN A 439 6.36 -16.94 -30.03
C ASN A 439 7.57 -17.73 -29.55
N ILE A 440 7.67 -17.91 -28.23
CA ILE A 440 8.69 -18.72 -27.57
C ILE A 440 8.01 -19.77 -26.71
N THR A 441 8.68 -20.90 -26.55
CA THR A 441 8.26 -21.96 -25.64
C THR A 441 9.27 -22.04 -24.50
N ILE A 442 8.77 -22.09 -23.27
CA ILE A 442 9.53 -22.05 -22.03
C ILE A 442 9.26 -23.34 -21.26
N ASP A 443 10.32 -23.99 -20.79
CA ASP A 443 10.21 -25.14 -19.89
C ASP A 443 9.97 -24.65 -18.46
N ASP A 444 8.80 -24.98 -17.90
CA ASP A 444 8.35 -24.56 -16.58
C ASP A 444 7.57 -25.67 -15.85
N ALA A 445 8.31 -26.70 -15.47
CA ALA A 445 7.80 -27.82 -14.68
C ALA A 445 7.41 -27.45 -13.24
N GLY A 446 7.92 -26.32 -12.73
CA GLY A 446 7.64 -25.83 -11.39
C GLY A 446 6.37 -24.98 -11.29
N GLU A 447 5.63 -24.86 -12.39
CA GLU A 447 4.40 -24.07 -12.51
C GLU A 447 4.57 -22.62 -12.04
N ARG A 448 5.63 -21.93 -12.48
CA ARG A 448 5.94 -20.56 -12.01
C ARG A 448 5.35 -19.45 -12.86
N LEU A 449 5.06 -19.73 -14.13
CA LEU A 449 4.52 -18.78 -15.10
C LEU A 449 3.00 -18.90 -15.23
N SER A 450 2.31 -17.78 -15.04
CA SER A 450 0.85 -17.65 -15.21
C SER A 450 0.49 -16.99 -16.53
N THR A 451 -0.69 -17.29 -17.06
CA THR A 451 -1.23 -16.59 -18.23
C THR A 451 -1.34 -15.08 -17.95
N GLY A 452 -0.85 -14.28 -18.90
CA GLY A 452 -0.73 -12.82 -18.82
C GLY A 452 0.48 -12.31 -18.04
N MET A 453 1.32 -13.19 -17.50
CA MET A 453 2.56 -12.79 -16.83
C MET A 453 3.56 -12.21 -17.84
N LYS A 454 4.15 -11.06 -17.52
CA LYS A 454 5.26 -10.49 -18.26
C LYS A 454 6.59 -10.98 -17.71
N VAL A 455 7.49 -11.39 -18.58
CA VAL A 455 8.83 -11.89 -18.24
C VAL A 455 9.89 -11.30 -19.16
N HIS A 456 11.12 -11.21 -18.67
CA HIS A 456 12.28 -10.84 -19.48
C HIS A 456 13.00 -12.08 -19.99
N VAL A 457 13.35 -12.06 -21.27
CA VAL A 457 14.17 -13.09 -21.92
C VAL A 457 15.63 -12.63 -21.90
N TYR A 458 16.46 -13.42 -21.25
CA TYR A 458 17.89 -13.16 -21.05
C TYR A 458 18.73 -13.96 -22.02
N HIS A 459 19.54 -13.25 -22.79
CA HIS A 459 20.59 -13.85 -23.60
C HIS A 459 21.88 -13.95 -22.77
N SER A 460 22.58 -15.09 -22.88
CA SER A 460 23.90 -15.24 -22.24
C SER A 460 25.00 -15.03 -23.26
N ASP A 461 25.92 -14.11 -22.95
CA ASP A 461 27.10 -13.83 -23.77
C ASP A 461 28.30 -13.46 -22.90
N LYS A 462 29.45 -13.19 -23.50
CA LYS A 462 30.66 -12.73 -22.82
C LYS A 462 30.88 -11.23 -23.00
N ALA A 463 31.13 -10.53 -21.89
CA ALA A 463 31.60 -9.15 -21.87
C ALA A 463 32.65 -8.98 -20.77
N ALA A 464 33.72 -8.21 -21.03
CA ALA A 464 34.87 -8.06 -20.14
C ALA A 464 35.42 -9.39 -19.57
N GLY A 465 35.39 -10.46 -20.37
CA GLY A 465 35.84 -11.79 -19.96
C GLY A 465 34.92 -12.53 -18.98
N ARG A 466 33.72 -12.02 -18.68
CA ARG A 466 32.71 -12.63 -17.81
C ARG A 466 31.52 -13.11 -18.63
N ASN A 467 30.86 -14.18 -18.20
CA ASN A 467 29.55 -14.55 -18.75
C ASN A 467 28.50 -13.64 -18.11
N ILE A 468 27.77 -12.91 -18.93
CA ILE A 468 26.72 -11.98 -18.50
C ILE A 468 25.37 -12.39 -19.07
N LEU A 469 24.30 -12.04 -18.37
CA LEU A 469 22.92 -12.16 -18.80
C LEU A 469 22.42 -10.78 -19.20
N ILE A 470 21.86 -10.70 -20.40
CA ILE A 470 21.41 -9.44 -21.00
C ILE A 470 19.93 -9.58 -21.30
N PRO A 471 19.05 -8.75 -20.70
CA PRO A 471 17.63 -8.78 -21.01
C PRO A 471 17.44 -8.20 -22.41
N THR A 472 16.99 -9.03 -23.35
CA THR A 472 16.85 -8.67 -24.77
C THR A 472 15.40 -8.40 -25.16
N TRP A 473 14.45 -9.15 -24.57
CA TRP A 473 13.03 -9.01 -24.84
C TRP A 473 12.20 -9.02 -23.58
N GLU A 474 11.08 -8.30 -23.62
CA GLU A 474 9.91 -8.59 -22.80
C GLU A 474 9.00 -9.56 -23.55
N ALA A 475 8.42 -10.50 -22.81
CA ALA A 475 7.45 -11.46 -23.34
C ALA A 475 6.25 -11.61 -22.42
N THR A 476 5.06 -11.79 -22.98
CA THR A 476 3.82 -12.07 -22.26
C THR A 476 3.44 -13.54 -22.41
N VAL A 477 3.24 -14.23 -21.29
CA VAL A 477 2.78 -15.62 -21.27
C VAL A 477 1.34 -15.72 -21.81
N LEU A 478 1.14 -16.53 -22.84
CA LEU A 478 -0.16 -16.73 -23.50
C LEU A 478 -0.93 -17.90 -22.92
N GLU A 479 -0.28 -19.05 -22.74
CA GLU A 479 -0.92 -20.25 -22.23
C GLU A 479 0.10 -21.25 -21.67
N ARG A 480 -0.40 -22.13 -20.80
CA ARG A 480 0.33 -23.29 -20.27
C ARG A 480 -0.19 -24.59 -20.90
N GLN A 481 0.73 -25.47 -21.23
CA GLN A 481 0.49 -26.84 -21.66
C GLN A 481 1.37 -27.79 -20.82
N GLY A 482 0.84 -28.21 -19.67
CA GLY A 482 1.59 -29.02 -18.70
C GLY A 482 2.85 -28.32 -18.18
N ALA A 483 4.00 -28.95 -18.36
CA ALA A 483 5.31 -28.43 -17.94
C ALA A 483 5.91 -27.40 -18.93
N LYS A 484 5.19 -26.99 -19.97
CA LYS A 484 5.64 -26.00 -20.95
C LYS A 484 4.68 -24.84 -21.04
N VAL A 485 5.23 -23.68 -21.37
CA VAL A 485 4.49 -22.42 -21.47
C VAL A 485 4.83 -21.75 -22.80
N THR A 486 3.81 -21.25 -23.49
CA THR A 486 3.99 -20.44 -24.70
C THR A 486 3.88 -18.97 -24.30
N ALA A 487 4.86 -18.16 -24.71
CA ALA A 487 4.85 -16.71 -24.52
C ALA A 487 5.07 -15.98 -25.86
N GLN A 488 4.49 -14.79 -25.97
CA GLN A 488 4.65 -13.89 -27.10
C GLN A 488 5.71 -12.83 -26.77
N LEU A 489 6.62 -12.57 -27.70
CA LEU A 489 7.57 -11.46 -27.62
C LEU A 489 6.83 -10.15 -27.85
N ASP A 490 6.91 -9.24 -26.88
CA ASP A 490 6.19 -7.96 -26.90
C ASP A 490 7.07 -6.86 -27.50
N PHE A 491 8.16 -6.53 -26.80
CA PHE A 491 9.06 -5.42 -27.14
C PHE A 491 10.52 -5.78 -26.83
N PRO A 492 11.48 -5.31 -27.64
CA PRO A 492 12.88 -5.38 -27.28
C PRO A 492 13.16 -4.42 -26.11
N VAL A 493 13.97 -4.85 -25.15
CA VAL A 493 14.31 -4.05 -23.96
C VAL A 493 15.08 -2.78 -24.34
N ASN A 494 15.90 -2.86 -25.40
CA ASN A 494 16.48 -1.69 -26.05
C ASN A 494 16.06 -1.68 -27.52
N SER A 495 15.43 -0.59 -27.97
CA SER A 495 14.95 -0.43 -29.34
C SER A 495 16.05 -0.51 -30.41
N SER A 496 17.29 -0.22 -30.02
CA SER A 496 18.46 -0.22 -30.91
C SER A 496 18.93 -1.63 -31.30
N ASP A 497 18.66 -2.64 -30.46
CA ASP A 497 19.14 -4.01 -30.64
C ASP A 497 18.00 -5.02 -30.64
N ARG A 498 17.54 -5.43 -31.84
CA ARG A 498 16.58 -6.53 -32.00
C ARG A 498 17.30 -7.85 -32.23
N LEU A 499 17.52 -8.60 -31.16
CA LEU A 499 18.16 -9.91 -31.22
C LEU A 499 17.15 -11.06 -31.38
N PRO A 500 17.42 -12.10 -32.17
CA PRO A 500 16.54 -13.27 -32.18
C PRO A 500 16.67 -14.04 -30.86
N VAL A 501 15.55 -14.53 -30.34
CA VAL A 501 15.53 -15.45 -29.19
C VAL A 501 15.95 -16.84 -29.64
N ARG A 502 16.79 -17.50 -28.84
CA ARG A 502 17.37 -18.83 -29.13
C ARG A 502 16.99 -19.84 -28.07
N SER A 503 17.02 -21.12 -28.45
CA SER A 503 16.96 -22.21 -27.48
C SER A 503 18.13 -22.10 -26.50
N GLY A 504 17.86 -22.22 -25.20
CA GLY A 504 18.82 -22.03 -24.13
C GLY A 504 18.89 -20.62 -23.54
N ASP A 505 18.23 -19.62 -24.14
CA ASP A 505 18.00 -18.33 -23.49
C ASP A 505 17.21 -18.53 -22.18
N ARG A 506 17.40 -17.64 -21.21
CA ARG A 506 16.96 -17.83 -19.82
C ARG A 506 15.83 -16.88 -19.45
N ILE A 507 15.02 -17.28 -18.48
CA ILE A 507 14.01 -16.44 -17.86
C ILE A 507 14.23 -16.50 -16.35
N LEU A 508 14.59 -15.35 -15.78
CA LEU A 508 14.75 -15.20 -14.35
C LEU A 508 13.48 -14.63 -13.75
N LEU A 509 12.93 -15.30 -12.73
CA LEU A 509 11.69 -14.90 -12.10
C LEU A 509 11.74 -15.12 -10.59
N ASP A 510 11.28 -14.13 -9.84
CA ASP A 510 10.99 -14.27 -8.41
C ASP A 510 9.51 -14.64 -8.21
N SER A 511 9.25 -15.77 -7.55
CA SER A 511 7.89 -16.32 -7.37
C SER A 511 7.69 -16.85 -5.94
N SER A 512 6.49 -16.68 -5.40
CA SER A 512 6.16 -17.07 -4.01
C SER A 512 5.44 -18.41 -3.87
N ALA A 513 4.70 -18.83 -4.91
CA ALA A 513 3.96 -20.09 -4.92
C ALA A 513 3.80 -20.62 -6.36
N PRO A 514 3.62 -21.93 -6.54
CA PRO A 514 3.14 -22.49 -7.80
C PRO A 514 1.84 -21.82 -8.23
N VAL A 515 1.68 -21.66 -9.54
CA VAL A 515 0.55 -20.96 -10.16
C VAL A 515 -0.68 -21.87 -10.24
N GLY A 516 -0.50 -23.18 -10.43
CA GLY A 516 -1.59 -24.08 -10.83
C GLY A 516 -2.03 -23.85 -12.29
N ASP A 517 -3.08 -24.56 -12.71
CA ASP A 517 -3.65 -24.42 -14.06
C ASP A 517 -4.53 -23.16 -14.17
N SER A 518 -4.11 -22.19 -15.00
CA SER A 518 -4.88 -20.96 -15.24
C SER A 518 -6.23 -21.19 -15.92
N LYS A 519 -6.45 -22.32 -16.60
CA LYS A 519 -7.77 -22.65 -17.17
C LYS A 519 -8.81 -22.95 -16.09
N GLN A 520 -8.36 -23.32 -14.90
CA GLN A 520 -9.22 -23.51 -13.73
C GLN A 520 -9.26 -22.26 -12.85
N SER A 521 -8.71 -21.14 -13.31
CA SER A 521 -8.63 -19.93 -12.52
C SER A 521 -10.01 -19.40 -12.16
N ARG A 522 -10.06 -18.69 -11.02
CA ARG A 522 -11.27 -18.08 -10.50
C ARG A 522 -11.11 -16.59 -10.41
N VAL A 523 -12.22 -15.89 -10.59
CA VAL A 523 -12.33 -14.45 -10.49
C VAL A 523 -13.74 -14.11 -9.99
N LEU A 524 -13.90 -12.99 -9.29
CA LEU A 524 -15.24 -12.47 -9.02
C LEU A 524 -15.86 -11.87 -10.28
N CYS A 525 -17.18 -11.96 -10.41
CA CYS A 525 -17.89 -11.49 -11.60
C CYS A 525 -17.83 -9.95 -11.75
N PRO A 526 -17.37 -9.44 -12.92
CA PRO A 526 -17.22 -7.99 -13.16
C PRO A 526 -18.48 -7.12 -13.17
N SER A 527 -19.66 -7.71 -13.12
CA SER A 527 -20.94 -6.98 -13.18
C SER A 527 -21.94 -7.47 -12.14
N LEU A 528 -21.56 -8.44 -11.31
CA LEU A 528 -22.44 -9.07 -10.33
C LEU A 528 -21.83 -8.88 -8.94
N PRO A 529 -22.23 -7.83 -8.20
CA PRO A 529 -21.74 -7.62 -6.85
C PRO A 529 -22.23 -8.73 -5.92
N THR A 530 -21.65 -8.76 -4.72
CA THR A 530 -22.15 -9.58 -3.61
C THR A 530 -23.65 -9.35 -3.42
N GLU A 531 -24.42 -10.43 -3.51
CA GLU A 531 -25.86 -10.41 -3.24
C GLU A 531 -26.10 -10.82 -1.78
N GLN A 532 -26.81 -9.97 -1.05
CA GLN A 532 -27.23 -10.27 0.31
C GLN A 532 -28.74 -10.17 0.44
N VAL A 533 -29.35 -11.16 1.08
CA VAL A 533 -30.78 -11.25 1.35
C VAL A 533 -31.00 -11.54 2.83
N GLY A 534 -32.06 -10.98 3.42
CA GLY A 534 -32.47 -11.29 4.79
C GLY A 534 -32.46 -10.09 5.71
N GLU A 535 -32.64 -10.36 7.01
CA GLU A 535 -33.00 -9.33 8.01
C GLU A 535 -31.79 -8.53 8.55
N ILE A 536 -30.57 -9.07 8.42
CA ILE A 536 -29.37 -8.51 9.05
C ILE A 536 -28.39 -8.08 7.96
N PRO A 537 -28.04 -6.78 7.82
CA PRO A 537 -27.03 -6.29 6.89
C PRO A 537 -25.60 -6.67 7.34
N PHE A 538 -24.73 -7.06 6.41
CA PHE A 538 -23.37 -7.54 6.74
C PHE A 538 -22.38 -7.28 5.59
N ASP A 539 -21.81 -6.08 5.56
CA ASP A 539 -20.88 -5.65 4.51
C ASP A 539 -19.56 -6.45 4.49
N GLY A 540 -19.22 -7.14 5.60
CA GLY A 540 -18.03 -7.97 5.73
C GLY A 540 -18.01 -9.22 4.85
N PHE A 541 -19.15 -9.65 4.30
CA PHE A 541 -19.23 -10.92 3.57
C PHE A 541 -18.37 -10.95 2.30
N GLY A 542 -18.40 -9.87 1.52
CA GLY A 542 -17.65 -9.77 0.27
C GLY A 542 -16.13 -9.94 0.47
N PRO A 543 -15.50 -9.16 1.36
CA PRO A 543 -14.10 -9.33 1.72
C PRO A 543 -13.77 -10.72 2.30
N LEU A 544 -14.62 -11.26 3.18
CA LEU A 544 -14.38 -12.58 3.78
C LEU A 544 -14.35 -13.71 2.76
N ILE A 545 -15.36 -13.79 1.87
CA ILE A 545 -15.41 -14.86 0.86
C ILE A 545 -14.33 -14.68 -0.20
N TYR A 546 -14.00 -13.43 -0.56
CA TYR A 546 -12.85 -13.14 -1.41
C TYR A 546 -11.56 -13.68 -0.80
N HIS A 547 -11.29 -13.33 0.46
CA HIS A 547 -10.10 -13.81 1.19
C HIS A 547 -10.08 -15.34 1.28
N ALA A 548 -11.22 -15.99 1.54
CA ALA A 548 -11.31 -17.44 1.62
C ALA A 548 -10.92 -18.10 0.28
N PHE A 549 -11.47 -17.63 -0.85
CA PHE A 549 -11.07 -18.16 -2.16
C PHE A 549 -9.62 -17.83 -2.49
N ALA A 550 -9.17 -16.60 -2.23
CA ALA A 550 -7.81 -16.17 -2.56
C ALA A 550 -6.72 -16.89 -1.73
N SER A 551 -7.02 -17.29 -0.48
CA SER A 551 -6.04 -17.90 0.42
C SER A 551 -6.13 -19.43 0.52
N GLN A 552 -7.30 -20.03 0.30
CA GLN A 552 -7.52 -21.47 0.54
C GLN A 552 -7.76 -22.29 -0.74
N SER A 553 -8.07 -21.63 -1.87
CA SER A 553 -8.32 -22.32 -3.14
C SER A 553 -7.04 -22.95 -3.66
N LYS A 554 -7.13 -24.19 -4.13
CA LYS A 554 -6.07 -24.85 -4.91
C LYS A 554 -5.94 -24.29 -6.33
N ARG A 555 -6.99 -23.63 -6.81
CA ARG A 555 -7.04 -22.99 -8.13
C ARG A 555 -6.57 -21.54 -8.04
N PRO A 556 -5.78 -21.03 -9.02
CA PRO A 556 -5.34 -19.65 -9.03
C PRO A 556 -6.51 -18.67 -9.00
N PHE A 557 -6.38 -17.63 -8.19
CA PHE A 557 -7.39 -16.59 -8.02
C PHE A 557 -6.89 -15.26 -8.58
N TYR A 558 -7.72 -14.58 -9.36
CA TYR A 558 -7.37 -13.30 -10.00
C TYR A 558 -8.16 -12.15 -9.39
N ALA A 559 -7.43 -11.04 -9.15
CA ALA A 559 -7.92 -9.79 -8.59
C ALA A 559 -8.57 -8.85 -9.62
N THR A 560 -8.65 -9.28 -10.87
CA THR A 560 -8.98 -8.46 -12.05
C THR A 560 -10.47 -8.35 -12.35
N GLY A 561 -11.31 -9.09 -11.63
CA GLY A 561 -12.76 -8.94 -11.67
C GLY A 561 -13.23 -7.66 -10.98
N SER A 562 -14.45 -7.20 -11.30
CA SER A 562 -15.11 -6.23 -10.44
C SER A 562 -15.46 -6.91 -9.14
N SER A 563 -15.06 -6.22 -8.11
CA SER A 563 -15.06 -6.65 -6.75
C SER A 563 -16.41 -6.41 -6.06
N PHE A 564 -16.54 -6.99 -4.87
CA PHE A 564 -17.65 -6.71 -3.96
C PHE A 564 -17.82 -5.20 -3.73
N LYS A 565 -19.03 -4.81 -3.31
CA LYS A 565 -19.53 -3.43 -3.25
C LYS A 565 -18.45 -2.42 -2.77
N GLY A 566 -18.04 -1.51 -3.65
CA GLY A 566 -17.15 -0.38 -3.34
C GLY A 566 -15.67 -0.52 -3.74
N GLN A 567 -15.16 -1.72 -4.02
CA GLN A 567 -13.75 -1.88 -4.42
C GLN A 567 -13.55 -1.49 -5.90
N THR A 568 -12.47 -0.77 -6.19
CA THR A 568 -12.13 -0.27 -7.54
C THR A 568 -11.45 -1.37 -8.37
N LEU A 569 -11.63 -1.36 -9.69
CA LEU A 569 -10.93 -2.29 -10.57
C LEU A 569 -9.42 -2.10 -10.42
N LEU A 570 -8.67 -3.21 -10.38
CA LEU A 570 -7.22 -3.19 -10.16
C LEU A 570 -6.48 -2.27 -11.14
N LYS A 571 -6.88 -2.28 -12.42
CA LYS A 571 -6.30 -1.40 -13.45
C LYS A 571 -6.47 0.07 -13.08
N ASP A 572 -7.67 0.45 -12.67
CA ASP A 572 -7.99 1.84 -12.35
C ASP A 572 -7.28 2.27 -11.07
N SER A 573 -7.18 1.41 -10.05
CA SER A 573 -6.42 1.68 -8.83
C SER A 573 -4.92 1.88 -9.11
N VAL A 574 -4.33 1.04 -9.97
CA VAL A 574 -2.92 1.16 -10.37
C VAL A 574 -2.69 2.48 -11.11
N VAL A 575 -3.54 2.81 -12.09
CA VAL A 575 -3.45 4.06 -12.85
C VAL A 575 -3.59 5.26 -11.90
N ALA A 576 -4.63 5.30 -11.06
CA ALA A 576 -4.86 6.40 -10.14
C ALA A 576 -3.70 6.60 -9.13
N LYS A 577 -3.10 5.50 -8.62
CA LYS A 577 -1.99 5.60 -7.66
C LYS A 577 -0.68 6.07 -8.30
N THR A 578 -0.48 5.75 -9.57
CA THR A 578 0.76 6.03 -10.32
C THR A 578 0.67 7.36 -11.07
N GLU A 579 -0.54 7.85 -11.31
CA GLU A 579 -0.78 9.18 -11.84
C GLU A 579 -0.08 10.20 -10.94
N ASN A 580 0.74 11.06 -11.55
CA ASN A 580 1.39 12.17 -10.85
C ASN A 580 2.40 11.79 -9.75
N THR A 581 2.92 10.55 -9.73
CA THR A 581 3.89 10.07 -8.71
C THR A 581 5.27 9.66 -9.27
N GLY A 582 5.61 10.10 -10.48
CA GLY A 582 6.90 9.83 -11.12
C GLY A 582 6.92 8.58 -12.02
N PHE A 583 5.80 7.85 -12.14
CA PHE A 583 5.66 6.71 -13.05
C PHE A 583 5.24 7.15 -14.45
N LYS A 584 5.65 6.36 -15.46
CA LYS A 584 5.31 6.61 -16.87
C LYS A 584 3.79 6.83 -17.05
N LYS A 585 3.42 7.85 -17.85
CA LYS A 585 2.00 8.17 -18.10
C LYS A 585 1.31 7.15 -19.01
N ASP A 586 2.00 6.67 -20.04
CA ASP A 586 1.48 5.68 -20.99
C ASP A 586 1.73 4.24 -20.52
N MET A 587 1.32 3.92 -19.30
CA MET A 587 1.47 2.56 -18.77
C MET A 587 0.46 1.62 -19.43
N ASN A 588 0.95 0.67 -20.23
CA ASN A 588 0.13 -0.40 -20.79
C ASN A 588 -0.19 -1.46 -19.73
N VAL A 589 -1.11 -1.14 -18.80
CA VAL A 589 -1.61 -2.02 -17.75
C VAL A 589 -2.66 -2.97 -18.32
N ASN A 590 -2.21 -4.13 -18.81
CA ASN A 590 -3.07 -5.20 -19.33
C ASN A 590 -2.97 -6.43 -18.44
N PHE A 591 -3.88 -6.53 -17.48
CA PHE A 591 -3.99 -7.72 -16.64
C PHE A 591 -4.75 -8.85 -17.33
N HIS A 592 -4.45 -10.09 -16.97
CA HIS A 592 -5.23 -11.24 -17.39
C HIS A 592 -6.58 -11.25 -16.67
N ILE A 593 -7.66 -11.34 -17.43
CA ILE A 593 -9.01 -11.50 -16.91
C ILE A 593 -9.48 -12.90 -17.32
N PRO A 594 -9.61 -13.84 -16.37
CA PRO A 594 -10.24 -15.12 -16.65
C PRO A 594 -11.64 -14.89 -17.20
N LYS A 595 -11.95 -15.50 -18.35
CA LYS A 595 -13.24 -15.32 -19.03
C LYS A 595 -14.18 -16.49 -18.80
N ASP A 596 -13.65 -17.70 -18.66
CA ASP A 596 -14.43 -18.94 -18.71
C ASP A 596 -15.54 -19.00 -17.66
N GLU A 597 -15.19 -18.72 -16.41
CA GLU A 597 -16.12 -18.71 -15.28
C GLU A 597 -15.82 -17.56 -14.32
N CYS A 598 -16.86 -17.04 -13.67
CA CYS A 598 -16.74 -16.08 -12.57
C CYS A 598 -17.66 -16.43 -11.40
N LEU A 599 -17.31 -15.93 -10.22
CA LEU A 599 -18.03 -16.17 -8.98
C LEU A 599 -18.80 -14.93 -8.53
N GLN A 600 -20.09 -15.09 -8.24
CA GLN A 600 -20.89 -14.09 -7.53
C GLN A 600 -21.07 -14.54 -6.07
N PRO A 601 -20.53 -13.79 -5.09
CA PRO A 601 -20.78 -14.06 -3.68
C PRO A 601 -22.26 -13.90 -3.32
N VAL A 602 -22.80 -14.83 -2.54
CA VAL A 602 -24.19 -14.79 -2.06
C VAL A 602 -24.33 -15.13 -0.59
N LEU A 603 -25.10 -14.33 0.13
CA LEU A 603 -25.39 -14.50 1.55
C LEU A 603 -26.88 -14.33 1.83
N LYS A 604 -27.46 -15.25 2.61
CA LYS A 604 -28.79 -15.16 3.17
C LYS A 604 -28.72 -15.32 4.68
N ILE A 605 -29.28 -14.40 5.45
CA ILE A 605 -29.34 -14.48 6.92
C ILE A 605 -30.78 -14.25 7.39
N GLU A 606 -31.33 -15.23 8.10
CA GLU A 606 -32.67 -15.15 8.70
C GLU A 606 -32.60 -15.46 10.19
N VAL A 607 -33.45 -14.79 10.98
CA VAL A 607 -33.57 -15.06 12.41
C VAL A 607 -34.67 -16.10 12.60
N LYS A 608 -34.35 -17.22 13.25
CA LYS A 608 -35.32 -18.28 13.53
C LYS A 608 -36.25 -17.82 14.66
N GLN A 609 -37.44 -17.32 14.32
CA GLN A 609 -38.34 -16.63 15.26
C GLN A 609 -38.73 -17.46 16.49
N ASP A 610 -38.91 -18.77 16.32
CA ASP A 610 -39.21 -19.74 17.37
C ASP A 610 -38.03 -20.02 18.32
N SER A 611 -36.82 -19.60 17.95
CA SER A 611 -35.62 -19.73 18.80
C SER A 611 -35.38 -18.54 19.73
N ILE A 612 -36.12 -17.44 19.56
CA ILE A 612 -35.89 -16.21 20.33
C ILE A 612 -36.35 -16.41 21.77
N LYS A 613 -35.40 -16.34 22.72
CA LYS A 613 -35.68 -16.45 24.15
C LYS A 613 -35.11 -15.24 24.86
N CYS A 614 -35.98 -14.37 25.37
CA CYS A 614 -35.55 -13.18 26.08
C CYS A 614 -35.79 -13.29 27.59
N ASN A 615 -35.01 -12.53 28.36
CA ASN A 615 -35.29 -12.27 29.77
C ASN A 615 -36.60 -11.48 29.95
N ALA A 616 -37.06 -11.34 31.20
CA ALA A 616 -38.38 -10.81 31.53
C ALA A 616 -38.64 -9.38 31.02
N ASP A 617 -37.59 -8.54 30.96
CA ASP A 617 -37.65 -7.17 30.46
C ASP A 617 -37.33 -7.05 28.94
N LYS A 618 -37.07 -8.18 28.28
CA LYS A 618 -36.68 -8.30 26.86
C LYS A 618 -35.40 -7.54 26.48
N SER A 619 -34.58 -7.15 27.45
CA SER A 619 -33.30 -6.46 27.19
C SER A 619 -32.26 -7.40 26.59
N ASN A 620 -32.26 -8.67 26.97
CA ASN A 620 -31.31 -9.68 26.53
C ASN A 620 -32.04 -10.88 25.94
N CYS A 621 -31.65 -11.26 24.72
CA CYS A 621 -32.26 -12.36 23.99
C CYS A 621 -31.20 -13.35 23.49
N ASP A 622 -31.50 -14.64 23.59
CA ASP A 622 -30.85 -15.67 22.80
C ASP A 622 -31.61 -15.81 21.47
N ALA A 623 -30.89 -16.04 20.38
CA ALA A 623 -31.49 -16.23 19.05
C ALA A 623 -30.63 -17.17 18.20
N THR A 624 -31.26 -17.93 17.31
CA THR A 624 -30.56 -18.73 16.30
C THR A 624 -30.68 -18.05 14.94
N LEU A 625 -29.55 -17.81 14.30
CA LEU A 625 -29.48 -17.34 12.93
C LEU A 625 -29.39 -18.54 11.99
N VAL A 626 -30.25 -18.58 10.97
CA VAL A 626 -30.13 -19.51 9.84
C VAL A 626 -29.39 -18.77 8.74
N MET A 627 -28.16 -19.21 8.46
CA MET A 627 -27.30 -18.57 7.48
C MET A 627 -27.04 -19.52 6.32
N ALA A 628 -27.36 -19.08 5.10
CA ALA A 628 -26.95 -19.73 3.86
C ALA A 628 -25.92 -18.85 3.15
N SER A 629 -24.69 -19.37 2.99
CA SER A 629 -23.59 -18.63 2.37
C SER A 629 -22.99 -19.44 1.22
N GLY A 630 -22.46 -18.75 0.21
CA GLY A 630 -21.92 -19.42 -0.96
C GLY A 630 -21.44 -18.49 -2.07
N ALA A 631 -21.13 -19.10 -3.21
CA ALA A 631 -20.84 -18.43 -4.46
C ALA A 631 -21.61 -19.10 -5.61
N ARG A 632 -22.27 -18.29 -6.46
CA ARG A 632 -22.87 -18.75 -7.72
C ARG A 632 -21.83 -18.65 -8.83
N ILE A 633 -21.85 -19.59 -9.76
CA ILE A 633 -20.92 -19.66 -10.89
C ILE A 633 -21.64 -19.18 -12.14
N PHE A 634 -21.00 -18.27 -12.87
CA PHE A 634 -21.50 -17.74 -14.13
C PHE A 634 -20.49 -18.01 -15.26
N ASN A 635 -21.00 -18.27 -16.46
CA ASN A 635 -20.18 -18.44 -17.66
C ASN A 635 -19.91 -17.09 -18.36
N GLN A 636 -19.17 -17.12 -19.47
CA GLN A 636 -18.89 -15.95 -20.33
C GLN A 636 -20.13 -15.18 -20.82
N LYS A 637 -21.30 -15.83 -20.90
CA LYS A 637 -22.57 -15.21 -21.32
C LYS A 637 -23.37 -14.64 -20.16
N SER A 638 -22.80 -14.59 -18.95
CA SER A 638 -23.48 -14.22 -17.70
C SER A 638 -24.65 -15.14 -17.36
N GLU A 639 -24.63 -16.40 -17.81
CA GLU A 639 -25.63 -17.40 -17.44
C GLU A 639 -25.13 -18.17 -16.20
N LYS A 640 -26.02 -18.36 -15.22
CA LYS A 640 -25.71 -19.16 -14.03
C LYS A 640 -25.57 -20.63 -14.41
N ILE A 641 -24.39 -21.20 -14.20
CA ILE A 641 -24.08 -22.60 -14.52
C ILE A 641 -23.91 -23.48 -13.27
N GLY A 642 -23.79 -22.88 -12.08
CA GLY A 642 -23.62 -23.65 -10.84
C GLY A 642 -23.67 -22.80 -9.58
N ALA A 643 -23.48 -23.45 -8.43
CA ALA A 643 -23.30 -22.78 -7.14
C ALA A 643 -22.63 -23.70 -6.12
N TYR A 644 -21.83 -23.11 -5.25
CA TYR A 644 -21.30 -23.71 -4.03
C TYR A 644 -21.92 -23.00 -2.84
N GLY A 645 -22.38 -23.75 -1.85
CA GLY A 645 -22.91 -23.14 -0.64
C GLY A 645 -23.15 -24.14 0.46
N LEU A 646 -23.29 -23.58 1.66
CA LEU A 646 -23.61 -24.27 2.90
C LEU A 646 -24.67 -23.47 3.66
N GLN A 647 -25.53 -24.19 4.35
CA GLN A 647 -26.47 -23.63 5.31
C GLN A 647 -26.08 -24.10 6.70
N GLN A 648 -26.06 -23.18 7.66
CA GLN A 648 -25.73 -23.48 9.05
C GLN A 648 -26.61 -22.66 10.00
N GLU A 649 -26.96 -23.26 11.14
CA GLU A 649 -27.56 -22.58 12.27
C GLU A 649 -26.47 -22.08 13.22
N ILE A 650 -26.51 -20.80 13.60
CA ILE A 650 -25.60 -20.19 14.57
C ILE A 650 -26.43 -19.73 15.76
N THR A 651 -26.21 -20.35 16.92
CA THR A 651 -26.87 -19.96 18.18
C THR A 651 -26.11 -18.83 18.85
N LEU A 652 -26.78 -17.70 19.00
CA LEU A 652 -26.29 -16.50 19.67
C LEU A 652 -26.93 -16.39 21.05
N LYS A 653 -26.14 -16.00 22.05
CA LYS A 653 -26.57 -15.89 23.44
C LYS A 653 -26.36 -14.50 24.00
N GLY A 654 -27.27 -14.06 24.86
CA GLY A 654 -27.16 -12.81 25.61
C GLY A 654 -27.02 -11.58 24.72
N ILE A 655 -27.79 -11.53 23.63
CA ILE A 655 -27.78 -10.40 22.70
C ILE A 655 -28.60 -9.26 23.28
N ASP A 656 -27.93 -8.15 23.57
CA ASP A 656 -28.59 -6.91 23.96
C ASP A 656 -29.40 -6.38 22.78
N HIS A 657 -30.70 -6.17 22.99
CA HIS A 657 -31.59 -5.66 21.96
C HIS A 657 -31.14 -4.30 21.40
N GLN A 658 -30.50 -3.45 22.21
CA GLN A 658 -30.02 -2.13 21.78
C GLN A 658 -28.81 -2.20 20.83
N HIS A 659 -28.00 -3.26 20.96
CA HIS A 659 -26.76 -3.45 20.19
C HIS A 659 -26.77 -4.72 19.34
N ARG A 660 -27.99 -5.14 18.96
CA ARG A 660 -28.25 -6.42 18.30
C ARG A 660 -27.44 -6.58 17.01
N ASN A 661 -27.38 -5.54 16.19
CA ASN A 661 -26.70 -5.59 14.89
C ASN A 661 -25.18 -5.68 15.05
N GLU A 662 -24.61 -4.91 15.98
CA GLU A 662 -23.18 -4.91 16.28
C GLU A 662 -22.75 -6.29 16.81
N MET A 663 -23.50 -6.82 17.78
CA MET A 663 -23.23 -8.15 18.34
C MET A 663 -23.38 -9.26 17.30
N TYR A 664 -24.39 -9.18 16.42
CA TYR A 664 -24.56 -10.12 15.31
C TYR A 664 -23.37 -10.08 14.35
N ASN A 665 -22.92 -8.89 13.96
CA ASN A 665 -21.82 -8.73 13.03
C ASN A 665 -20.50 -9.29 13.58
N ILE A 666 -20.17 -8.99 14.85
CA ILE A 666 -18.97 -9.56 15.51
C ILE A 666 -19.04 -11.10 15.52
N GLN A 667 -20.19 -11.66 15.89
CA GLN A 667 -20.37 -13.12 15.92
C GLN A 667 -20.29 -13.76 14.53
N MET A 668 -20.75 -13.06 13.49
CA MET A 668 -20.62 -13.53 12.11
C MET A 668 -19.16 -13.53 11.64
N PHE A 669 -18.37 -12.52 11.99
CA PHE A 669 -16.92 -12.50 11.72
C PHE A 669 -16.19 -13.66 12.39
N GLU A 670 -16.60 -14.07 13.59
CA GLU A 670 -16.04 -15.25 14.27
C GLU A 670 -16.45 -16.59 13.60
N ALA A 671 -17.68 -16.69 13.10
CA ALA A 671 -18.24 -17.95 12.59
C ALA A 671 -17.93 -18.21 11.11
N LEU A 672 -18.03 -17.20 10.25
CA LEU A 672 -17.98 -17.34 8.80
C LEU A 672 -16.66 -17.89 8.23
N PRO A 673 -15.46 -17.52 8.73
CA PRO A 673 -14.21 -18.00 8.15
C PRO A 673 -14.14 -19.54 8.03
N LYS A 674 -14.62 -20.26 9.05
CA LYS A 674 -14.66 -21.73 9.03
C LYS A 674 -15.62 -22.28 7.97
N ILE A 675 -16.77 -21.65 7.80
CA ILE A 675 -17.80 -22.04 6.83
C ILE A 675 -17.33 -21.79 5.41
N LEU A 676 -16.72 -20.61 5.19
CA LEU A 676 -16.17 -20.23 3.89
C LEU A 676 -15.05 -21.17 3.46
N ASN A 677 -14.20 -21.61 4.39
CA ASN A 677 -13.17 -22.62 4.09
C ASN A 677 -13.78 -23.93 3.59
N GLN A 678 -14.89 -24.39 4.19
CA GLN A 678 -15.60 -25.58 3.71
C GLN A 678 -16.24 -25.37 2.34
N ILE A 679 -16.77 -24.17 2.07
CA ILE A 679 -17.31 -23.81 0.75
C ILE A 679 -16.21 -23.86 -0.32
N VAL A 680 -15.03 -23.31 -0.03
CA VAL A 680 -13.88 -23.34 -0.95
C VAL A 680 -13.40 -24.78 -1.20
N GLN A 681 -13.29 -25.59 -0.15
CA GLN A 681 -12.93 -27.01 -0.29
C GLN A 681 -13.94 -27.77 -1.16
N LYS A 682 -15.24 -27.54 -0.95
CA LYS A 682 -16.30 -28.11 -1.79
C LYS A 682 -16.20 -27.64 -3.23
N ALA A 683 -15.88 -26.36 -3.43
CA ALA A 683 -15.69 -25.80 -4.77
C ALA A 683 -14.50 -26.46 -5.49
N ASP A 684 -13.42 -26.77 -4.77
CA ASP A 684 -12.24 -27.42 -5.33
C ASP A 684 -12.40 -28.93 -5.55
N SER A 685 -13.27 -29.59 -4.78
CA SER A 685 -13.55 -31.03 -4.94
C SER A 685 -14.61 -31.33 -6.01
N SER A 686 -15.38 -30.33 -6.42
CA SER A 686 -16.47 -30.49 -7.39
C SER A 686 -15.92 -30.51 -8.82
N GLN A 687 -15.12 -31.53 -9.15
CA GLN A 687 -14.80 -32.01 -10.50
C GLN A 687 -13.85 -33.20 -10.42
#